data_AF-A0A0D8JAL9-F1
#
_entry.id   AF-A0A0D8JAL9-F1
#
_cell.length_a   1.000
_cell.length_b   1.000
_cell.length_c   1.000
_cell.angle_alpha   90.00
_cell.angle_beta   90.00
_cell.angle_gamma   90.00
#
_symmetry.space_group_name_H-M   'P 1'
#
loop_
_entity.id
_entity.type
_entity.pdbx_description
1 polymer ?
#
loop_
_entity_poly.entity_id
_entity_poly.type
_entity_poly.pdbx_seq_one_letter_code
_entity_poly.pdbx_strand_id
1 'polypeptide(L)'
;MKRTILFFLVLFLMASSYAQSISTNKRRLIDDWQFLRQDLGGVWEALREAKPGRPTTVPLWEDVTLPHCFNAQDAVAPDVNYYQGPGWYRSSIEIKNPYKNGRTLLQFEGAGQKTDVYIGFSNAGSHVGGYDEWTIDITDLVDSVRQNVLLSQLFNGKVPLTIRCDNSRDLQMIPSDLSDFNVYGGLYRYVNLVYVPEIFIQQVYLKPGISANGKRGSIQINGLLGNHTEKNVPLTATLFDEKNEFVQTVSFLSEGNKFEKSVELGKVRPWSPDRPNLYRIEIELNINGDKQNYTDHFGFREFKFEEQGPFYLNGDRLLLRGTHRHEDHSGVAAAQTEESIREELQLIKDMGVNFIRLAHYQQSRIVLNLCDSLGILVWEEIPWCRGGLGGEVYKEQARSMLENMISQHFNHPSVIIWGLGNENDWPGDQPDFDKLAIQGFMSELNDIAHSLDPSRKTAIRRCDFCKDIVDVYSPSIWAGWYRGKYTEYLSVSREQMEQVGHFLHVEWGASSHAGRHSENPDVGLESVKTGTGADEKAGDASLYGGAARVSKDGDWTETYACNLFDWTLKEQEKMPWLTGTAAWVFKDFSTPVRPENPIPYMNQKGVVERDLTPKESYYVFQSYWTTKPMVHIYGHSWPIRWGEKGQSRLVKVYSNCKEVELFLNGVSLGKKKRDSQDFPAASLHWNVEFREGKNELKAVSTSKGQMAEDSIQLEYQTEKWGEPAILELKEVAIDDQYSWLEAKAFDKNHVLCLDARARVTFSVSGDAVLVENMGTPTGSRVVELSNGVAKIKIRKENERYSAAVKSEGLKTAVISRAE
;
A
#
# COMPACT_ATOMS: atom_id res chain seq x y z
N MET A 1 -41.27 47.92 -3.41
CA MET A 1 -40.70 46.80 -4.20
C MET A 1 -40.21 45.73 -3.24
N LYS A 2 -40.99 44.65 -3.05
CA LYS A 2 -40.54 43.45 -2.33
C LYS A 2 -39.71 42.61 -3.29
N ARG A 3 -38.43 42.39 -3.00
CA ARG A 3 -37.59 41.41 -3.72
C ARG A 3 -37.67 40.10 -2.97
N THR A 4 -38.47 39.19 -3.52
CA THR A 4 -38.51 37.78 -3.12
C THR A 4 -37.23 37.12 -3.62
N ILE A 5 -36.33 36.74 -2.72
CA ILE A 5 -35.18 35.88 -3.03
C ILE A 5 -35.71 34.45 -2.98
N LEU A 6 -35.81 33.82 -4.15
CA LEU A 6 -36.16 32.42 -4.30
C LEU A 6 -34.89 31.59 -4.05
N PHE A 7 -34.78 30.98 -2.87
CA PHE A 7 -33.77 29.95 -2.61
C PHE A 7 -34.20 28.68 -3.34
N PHE A 8 -33.53 28.34 -4.44
CA PHE A 8 -33.62 27.01 -5.04
C PHE A 8 -32.85 26.04 -4.13
N LEU A 9 -33.59 25.29 -3.32
CA LEU A 9 -33.05 24.15 -2.57
C LEU A 9 -32.87 23.00 -3.58
N VAL A 10 -31.68 22.87 -4.18
CA VAL A 10 -31.31 21.65 -4.90
C VAL A 10 -31.07 20.58 -3.84
N LEU A 11 -32.03 19.66 -3.67
CA LEU A 11 -31.81 18.44 -2.91
C LEU A 11 -30.76 17.61 -3.66
N PHE A 12 -29.51 17.67 -3.21
CA PHE A 12 -28.51 16.67 -3.55
C PHE A 12 -28.90 15.38 -2.83
N LEU A 13 -29.25 14.35 -3.60
CA LEU A 13 -29.31 12.98 -3.10
C LEU A 13 -27.88 12.55 -2.78
N MET A 14 -27.50 12.56 -1.50
CA MET A 14 -26.19 12.08 -1.08
C MET A 14 -26.08 10.57 -1.32
N ALA A 15 -24.93 10.12 -1.81
CA ALA A 15 -24.60 8.70 -1.87
C ALA A 15 -24.66 8.11 -0.46
N SER A 16 -25.04 6.84 -0.37
CA SER A 16 -25.19 6.15 0.90
C SER A 16 -23.94 5.31 1.18
N SER A 17 -23.30 5.50 2.33
CA SER A 17 -22.02 4.85 2.69
C SER A 17 -22.14 3.37 3.10
N TYR A 18 -23.28 2.75 2.82
CA TYR A 18 -23.53 1.34 3.11
C TYR A 18 -22.91 0.50 2.00
N ALA A 19 -21.66 0.13 2.16
CA ALA A 19 -20.99 -0.81 1.28
C ALA A 19 -20.40 -1.93 2.14
N GLN A 20 -21.15 -3.02 2.19
CA GLN A 20 -20.64 -4.35 2.50
C GLN A 20 -20.94 -5.24 1.29
N SER A 21 -20.53 -6.52 1.28
CA SER A 21 -20.90 -7.46 0.21
C SER A 21 -22.40 -7.77 0.25
N ILE A 22 -23.20 -6.84 -0.28
CA ILE A 22 -24.66 -6.83 -0.16
C ILE A 22 -25.30 -7.99 -0.93
N SER A 23 -24.73 -8.46 -2.05
CA SER A 23 -25.40 -9.45 -2.90
C SER A 23 -24.42 -10.26 -3.76
N THR A 24 -24.76 -11.52 -4.03
CA THR A 24 -24.08 -12.36 -5.03
C THR A 24 -24.39 -11.93 -6.47
N ASN A 25 -25.44 -11.13 -6.70
CA ASN A 25 -25.76 -10.54 -8.00
C ASN A 25 -24.97 -9.24 -8.22
N LYS A 26 -23.64 -9.36 -8.25
CA LYS A 26 -22.66 -8.29 -8.40
C LYS A 26 -21.83 -8.52 -9.67
N ARG A 27 -21.65 -7.48 -10.49
CA ARG A 27 -20.79 -7.51 -11.70
C ARG A 27 -19.82 -6.33 -11.69
N ARG A 28 -18.52 -6.59 -11.74
CA ARG A 28 -17.49 -5.54 -11.98
C ARG A 28 -17.66 -4.95 -13.38
N LEU A 29 -17.63 -3.63 -13.49
CA LEU A 29 -17.69 -2.88 -14.75
C LEU A 29 -16.26 -2.59 -15.21
N ILE A 30 -15.62 -3.54 -15.89
CA ILE A 30 -14.19 -3.51 -16.23
C ILE A 30 -13.94 -2.90 -17.61
N ASP A 31 -14.66 -3.41 -18.62
CA ASP A 31 -14.44 -3.07 -20.03
C ASP A 31 -15.37 -1.96 -20.55
N ASP A 32 -15.16 -1.55 -21.80
CA ASP A 32 -15.96 -0.56 -22.52
C ASP A 32 -16.04 0.82 -21.84
N TRP A 33 -14.92 1.27 -21.25
CA TRP A 33 -14.79 2.60 -20.68
C TRP A 33 -13.94 3.50 -21.56
N GLN A 34 -14.33 4.78 -21.58
CA GLN A 34 -13.53 5.85 -22.15
C GLN A 34 -13.20 6.86 -21.07
N PHE A 35 -11.98 7.39 -21.10
CA PHE A 35 -11.45 8.36 -20.16
C PHE A 35 -11.04 9.66 -20.86
N LEU A 36 -11.23 10.78 -20.16
CA LEU A 36 -10.78 12.11 -20.56
C LEU A 36 -10.14 12.83 -19.38
N ARG A 37 -8.87 13.22 -19.51
CA ARG A 37 -8.09 13.89 -18.45
C ARG A 37 -8.21 15.42 -18.48
N GLN A 38 -9.44 15.92 -18.39
CA GLN A 38 -9.78 17.33 -18.24
C GLN A 38 -11.26 17.46 -17.87
N ASP A 39 -11.71 18.66 -17.49
CA ASP A 39 -13.14 18.90 -17.31
C ASP A 39 -13.89 19.03 -18.65
N LEU A 40 -15.21 18.90 -18.56
CA LEU A 40 -16.17 19.13 -19.64
C LEU A 40 -17.01 20.38 -19.36
N GLY A 41 -17.61 20.97 -20.40
CA GLY A 41 -18.59 22.06 -20.22
C GLY A 41 -19.89 21.62 -19.54
N GLY A 42 -20.09 20.31 -19.36
CA GLY A 42 -21.22 19.70 -18.67
C GLY A 42 -21.53 18.29 -19.20
N VAL A 43 -22.39 17.54 -18.50
CA VAL A 43 -22.73 16.15 -18.84
C VAL A 43 -23.25 15.96 -20.28
N TRP A 44 -23.87 17.00 -20.86
CA TRP A 44 -24.30 16.98 -22.27
C TRP A 44 -23.13 16.76 -23.23
N GLU A 45 -21.94 17.29 -22.94
CA GLU A 45 -20.77 17.09 -23.80
C GLU A 45 -20.26 15.64 -23.78
N ALA A 46 -20.45 14.92 -22.66
CA ALA A 46 -20.08 13.51 -22.55
C ALA A 46 -20.99 12.60 -23.38
N LEU A 47 -22.26 13.00 -23.60
CA LEU A 47 -23.31 12.15 -24.17
C LEU A 47 -23.77 12.56 -25.57
N ARG A 48 -23.50 13.80 -26.00
CA ARG A 48 -23.92 14.29 -27.33
C ARG A 48 -23.28 13.48 -28.46
N GLU A 49 -23.96 13.43 -29.58
CA GLU A 49 -23.48 12.74 -30.78
C GLU A 49 -22.16 13.36 -31.31
N ALA A 50 -21.14 12.53 -31.48
CA ALA A 50 -19.84 12.90 -32.05
C ALA A 50 -19.69 12.29 -33.45
N LYS A 51 -19.95 13.06 -34.50
CA LYS A 51 -19.76 12.61 -35.90
C LYS A 51 -18.38 13.02 -36.43
N PRO A 52 -17.65 12.14 -37.13
CA PRO A 52 -16.38 12.48 -37.76
C PRO A 52 -16.42 13.82 -38.51
N GLY A 53 -15.42 14.67 -38.27
CA GLY A 53 -15.30 15.99 -38.91
C GLY A 53 -16.14 17.12 -38.28
N ARG A 54 -16.84 16.88 -37.17
CA ARG A 54 -17.54 17.93 -36.42
C ARG A 54 -16.75 18.39 -35.19
N PRO A 55 -16.94 19.63 -34.69
CA PRO A 55 -16.29 20.09 -33.45
C PRO A 55 -16.57 19.22 -32.22
N THR A 56 -17.66 18.43 -32.24
CA THR A 56 -18.02 17.53 -31.14
C THR A 56 -17.15 16.27 -31.05
N THR A 57 -16.22 16.03 -31.98
CA THR A 57 -15.26 14.92 -31.91
C THR A 57 -14.02 15.24 -31.07
N VAL A 58 -13.89 16.47 -30.57
CA VAL A 58 -12.82 16.86 -29.65
C VAL A 58 -13.41 17.38 -28.33
N PRO A 59 -12.72 17.19 -27.19
CA PRO A 59 -11.44 16.47 -27.04
C PRO A 59 -11.57 14.96 -27.30
N LEU A 60 -10.45 14.32 -27.65
CA LEU A 60 -10.39 12.88 -27.85
C LEU A 60 -10.41 12.18 -26.50
N TRP A 61 -11.16 11.08 -26.42
CA TRP A 61 -11.19 10.21 -25.25
C TRP A 61 -10.29 9.01 -25.49
N GLU A 62 -9.70 8.49 -24.42
CA GLU A 62 -8.86 7.30 -24.42
C GLU A 62 -9.67 6.09 -24.00
N ASP A 63 -9.57 4.98 -24.73
CA ASP A 63 -10.18 3.73 -24.29
C ASP A 63 -9.36 3.16 -23.12
N VAL A 64 -10.03 2.81 -22.03
CA VAL A 64 -9.39 2.32 -20.79
C VAL A 64 -10.13 1.12 -20.23
N THR A 65 -9.43 0.36 -19.39
CA THR A 65 -10.00 -0.73 -18.58
C THR A 65 -9.95 -0.33 -17.12
N LEU A 66 -11.01 -0.63 -16.36
CA LEU A 66 -11.03 -0.37 -14.91
C LEU A 66 -10.45 -1.55 -14.10
N PRO A 67 -9.77 -1.29 -12.98
CA PRO A 67 -9.53 0.02 -12.37
C PRO A 67 -8.56 0.89 -13.18
N HIS A 68 -8.70 2.21 -13.09
CA HIS A 68 -7.89 3.19 -13.80
C HIS A 68 -7.55 4.40 -12.92
N CYS A 69 -6.31 4.89 -13.02
CA CYS A 69 -5.81 6.04 -12.26
C CYS A 69 -5.27 7.12 -13.19
N PHE A 70 -5.59 8.40 -12.91
CA PHE A 70 -5.10 9.56 -13.68
C PHE A 70 -3.57 9.63 -13.76
N ASN A 71 -2.92 9.06 -12.75
CA ASN A 71 -1.52 9.27 -12.45
C ASN A 71 -0.65 8.02 -12.66
N ALA A 72 -1.15 7.04 -13.40
CA ALA A 72 -0.45 5.78 -13.66
C ALA A 72 1.00 5.99 -14.17
N GLN A 73 1.22 7.08 -14.93
CA GLN A 73 2.51 7.46 -15.49
C GLN A 73 3.09 8.74 -14.85
N ASP A 74 2.29 9.79 -14.68
CA ASP A 74 2.81 11.11 -14.29
C ASP A 74 3.18 11.26 -12.81
N ALA A 75 2.82 10.29 -11.96
CA ALA A 75 3.22 10.29 -10.55
C ALA A 75 4.74 10.19 -10.36
N VAL A 76 5.41 9.50 -11.29
CA VAL A 76 6.86 9.22 -11.24
C VAL A 76 7.62 9.83 -12.43
N ALA A 77 6.92 10.56 -13.28
CA ALA A 77 7.55 11.24 -14.41
C ALA A 77 8.41 12.41 -13.88
N PRO A 78 9.73 12.44 -14.15
CA PRO A 78 10.67 13.28 -13.43
C PRO A 78 10.60 14.78 -13.78
N ASP A 79 9.81 15.15 -14.79
CA ASP A 79 9.75 16.49 -15.37
C ASP A 79 8.38 17.17 -15.27
N VAL A 80 7.42 16.52 -14.60
CA VAL A 80 6.07 17.05 -14.42
C VAL A 80 5.63 16.91 -12.98
N ASN A 81 4.77 17.82 -12.54
CA ASN A 81 3.97 17.55 -11.35
C ASN A 81 2.86 16.56 -11.74
N TYR A 82 2.61 15.56 -10.89
CA TYR A 82 1.51 14.64 -11.10
C TYR A 82 0.17 15.40 -11.24
N TYR A 83 -0.73 14.89 -12.07
CA TYR A 83 -2.00 15.56 -12.35
C TYR A 83 -2.91 15.61 -11.10
N GLN A 84 -3.28 16.82 -10.69
CA GLN A 84 -4.29 17.10 -9.67
C GLN A 84 -5.40 17.96 -10.26
N GLY A 85 -6.50 17.33 -10.69
CA GLY A 85 -7.58 17.99 -11.41
C GLY A 85 -8.72 17.04 -11.75
N PRO A 86 -9.73 17.53 -12.50
CA PRO A 86 -10.87 16.74 -12.91
C PRO A 86 -10.62 15.87 -14.14
N GLY A 87 -11.13 14.65 -14.12
CA GLY A 87 -11.22 13.76 -15.27
C GLY A 87 -12.58 13.07 -15.34
N TRP A 88 -12.96 12.66 -16.54
CA TRP A 88 -14.25 12.06 -16.82
C TRP A 88 -14.11 10.65 -17.38
N TYR A 89 -15.03 9.79 -16.98
CA TYR A 89 -15.23 8.45 -17.51
C TYR A 89 -16.62 8.36 -18.14
N ARG A 90 -16.76 7.61 -19.23
CA ARG A 90 -18.06 7.26 -19.78
C ARG A 90 -18.11 5.83 -20.28
N SER A 91 -19.27 5.21 -20.13
CA SER A 91 -19.59 3.89 -20.66
C SER A 91 -21.09 3.79 -21.00
N SER A 92 -21.48 2.70 -21.66
CA SER A 92 -22.88 2.37 -21.91
C SER A 92 -23.17 0.97 -21.38
N ILE A 93 -23.92 0.90 -20.28
CA ILE A 93 -24.13 -0.34 -19.54
C ILE A 93 -25.46 -0.99 -19.90
N GLU A 94 -25.42 -2.31 -20.08
CA GLU A 94 -26.63 -3.10 -20.17
C GLU A 94 -27.13 -3.44 -18.76
N ILE A 95 -28.40 -3.11 -18.50
CA ILE A 95 -29.05 -3.32 -17.21
C ILE A 95 -30.19 -4.34 -17.36
N LYS A 96 -30.04 -5.48 -16.69
CA LYS A 96 -30.99 -6.60 -16.67
C LYS A 96 -31.24 -7.03 -15.23
N ASN A 97 -31.97 -6.21 -14.48
CA ASN A 97 -32.30 -6.53 -13.08
C ASN A 97 -33.21 -7.78 -13.05
N PRO A 98 -32.80 -8.88 -12.40
CA PRO A 98 -33.58 -10.12 -12.36
C PRO A 98 -34.78 -10.06 -11.39
N TYR A 99 -34.81 -9.06 -10.51
CA TYR A 99 -35.85 -8.93 -9.48
C TYR A 99 -36.98 -8.04 -9.96
N LYS A 100 -38.22 -8.49 -9.75
CA LYS A 100 -39.40 -7.67 -10.02
C LYS A 100 -39.44 -6.55 -8.97
N ASN A 101 -39.52 -5.29 -9.40
CA ASN A 101 -39.39 -4.11 -8.53
C ASN A 101 -38.05 -4.00 -7.76
N GLY A 102 -37.02 -4.76 -8.18
CA GLY A 102 -35.72 -4.73 -7.53
C GLY A 102 -35.00 -3.39 -7.69
N ARG A 103 -33.96 -3.21 -6.88
CA ARG A 103 -33.09 -2.03 -6.95
C ARG A 103 -31.84 -2.34 -7.77
N THR A 104 -31.40 -1.35 -8.53
CA THR A 104 -30.16 -1.36 -9.31
C THR A 104 -29.20 -0.36 -8.68
N LEU A 105 -28.09 -0.86 -8.14
CA LEU A 105 -27.12 -0.06 -7.40
C LEU A 105 -25.79 0.00 -8.16
N LEU A 106 -25.09 1.12 -8.05
CA LEU A 106 -23.67 1.23 -8.35
C LEU A 106 -22.90 1.29 -7.03
N GLN A 107 -22.05 0.29 -6.81
CA GLN A 107 -21.16 0.21 -5.65
C GLN A 107 -19.73 0.53 -6.09
N PHE A 108 -19.12 1.52 -5.43
CA PHE A 108 -17.76 1.94 -5.62
C PHE A 108 -16.92 1.41 -4.47
N GLU A 109 -15.87 0.64 -4.78
CA GLU A 109 -14.92 0.17 -3.76
C GLU A 109 -13.92 1.27 -3.33
N GLY A 110 -13.87 2.37 -4.08
CA GLY A 110 -13.09 3.57 -3.83
C GLY A 110 -12.81 4.35 -5.13
N ALA A 111 -12.93 5.67 -5.09
CA ALA A 111 -12.72 6.55 -6.24
C ALA A 111 -12.22 7.92 -5.79
N GLY A 112 -11.08 8.36 -6.32
CA GLY A 112 -10.38 9.54 -5.81
C GLY A 112 -10.69 10.82 -6.58
N GLN A 113 -10.88 11.96 -5.90
CA GLN A 113 -11.18 12.13 -4.46
C GLN A 113 -12.60 12.64 -4.25
N LYS A 114 -13.05 13.52 -5.15
CA LYS A 114 -14.44 13.95 -5.27
C LYS A 114 -15.03 13.29 -6.52
N THR A 115 -16.17 12.65 -6.40
CA THR A 115 -16.79 11.91 -7.50
C THR A 115 -18.23 12.33 -7.71
N ASP A 116 -18.63 12.60 -8.95
CA ASP A 116 -20.01 12.86 -9.37
C ASP A 116 -20.44 11.80 -10.40
N VAL A 117 -21.58 11.17 -10.18
CA VAL A 117 -22.12 10.10 -11.04
C VAL A 117 -23.34 10.59 -11.79
N TYR A 118 -23.42 10.29 -13.08
CA TYR A 118 -24.53 10.67 -13.94
C TYR A 118 -25.11 9.45 -14.68
N ILE A 119 -26.44 9.38 -14.71
CA ILE A 119 -27.22 8.41 -15.49
C ILE A 119 -28.04 9.18 -16.51
N GLY A 120 -27.67 9.07 -17.78
CA GLY A 120 -28.13 10.03 -18.79
C GLY A 120 -27.73 11.46 -18.39
N PHE A 121 -28.68 12.40 -18.44
CA PHE A 121 -28.40 13.81 -18.13
C PHE A 121 -28.51 14.15 -16.64
N SER A 122 -28.93 13.20 -15.80
CA SER A 122 -29.21 13.44 -14.39
C SER A 122 -28.02 13.07 -13.52
N ASN A 123 -27.66 13.92 -12.56
CA ASN A 123 -26.74 13.56 -11.50
C ASN A 123 -27.46 12.54 -10.57
N ALA A 124 -26.85 11.37 -10.38
CA ALA A 124 -27.34 10.28 -9.56
C ALA A 124 -26.85 10.35 -8.11
N GLY A 125 -25.76 11.06 -7.86
CA GLY A 125 -25.19 11.33 -6.54
C GLY A 125 -23.71 11.65 -6.62
N SER A 126 -23.17 12.08 -5.49
CA SER A 126 -21.78 12.51 -5.36
C SER A 126 -21.14 11.98 -4.07
N HIS A 127 -19.81 11.87 -4.05
CA HIS A 127 -19.02 11.43 -2.90
C HIS A 127 -17.75 12.27 -2.72
N VAL A 128 -17.30 12.46 -1.48
CA VAL A 128 -16.02 13.10 -1.13
C VAL A 128 -15.28 12.19 -0.15
N GLY A 129 -14.18 11.61 -0.61
CA GLY A 129 -13.43 10.58 0.11
C GLY A 129 -12.89 9.56 -0.88
N GLY A 130 -11.57 9.45 -1.01
CA GLY A 130 -10.95 8.57 -2.00
C GLY A 130 -10.91 7.09 -1.62
N TYR A 131 -11.21 6.74 -0.38
CA TYR A 131 -10.69 5.50 0.21
C TYR A 131 -11.77 4.62 0.85
N ASP A 132 -12.92 5.19 1.18
CA ASP A 132 -14.08 4.49 1.69
C ASP A 132 -14.96 3.95 0.54
N GLU A 133 -15.67 2.86 0.82
CA GLU A 133 -16.64 2.30 -0.12
C GLU A 133 -17.94 3.10 -0.06
N TRP A 134 -18.68 3.19 -1.17
CA TRP A 134 -19.99 3.88 -1.19
C TRP A 134 -20.91 3.34 -2.29
N THR A 135 -22.22 3.54 -2.11
CA THR A 135 -23.25 2.99 -3.01
C THR A 135 -24.28 4.05 -3.38
N ILE A 136 -24.64 4.11 -4.67
CA ILE A 136 -25.75 4.91 -5.20
C ILE A 136 -26.82 3.99 -5.79
N ASP A 137 -28.08 4.25 -5.46
CA ASP A 137 -29.23 3.64 -6.12
C ASP A 137 -29.60 4.41 -7.39
N ILE A 138 -29.52 3.74 -8.53
CA ILE A 138 -29.80 4.35 -9.85
C ILE A 138 -31.12 3.88 -10.46
N THR A 139 -31.94 3.13 -9.72
CA THR A 139 -33.14 2.44 -10.23
C THR A 139 -34.07 3.37 -11.00
N ASP A 140 -34.46 4.48 -10.37
CA ASP A 140 -35.47 5.40 -10.93
C ASP A 140 -34.91 6.20 -12.13
N LEU A 141 -33.60 6.47 -12.14
CA LEU A 141 -32.92 7.13 -13.25
C LEU A 141 -32.77 6.21 -14.46
N VAL A 142 -32.53 4.92 -14.24
CA VAL A 142 -32.49 3.91 -15.31
C VAL A 142 -33.84 3.85 -16.04
N ASP A 143 -34.94 3.84 -15.30
CA ASP A 143 -36.28 3.83 -15.89
C ASP A 143 -36.57 5.13 -16.64
N SER A 144 -36.14 6.27 -16.08
CA SER A 144 -36.23 7.58 -16.76
C SER A 144 -35.46 7.61 -18.08
N VAL A 145 -34.26 7.02 -18.13
CA VAL A 145 -33.44 6.92 -19.34
C VAL A 145 -34.11 6.03 -20.39
N ARG A 146 -34.67 4.89 -20.00
CA ARG A 146 -35.36 3.96 -20.92
C ARG A 146 -36.59 4.60 -21.56
N GLN A 147 -37.28 5.48 -20.85
CA GLN A 147 -38.43 6.23 -21.34
C GLN A 147 -38.01 7.45 -22.20
N ASN A 148 -36.75 7.89 -22.12
CA ASN A 148 -36.25 9.00 -22.90
C ASN A 148 -35.91 8.56 -24.34
N VAL A 149 -36.71 9.01 -25.30
CA VAL A 149 -36.57 8.65 -26.72
C VAL A 149 -35.20 9.01 -27.29
N LEU A 150 -34.64 10.17 -26.92
CA LEU A 150 -33.34 10.62 -27.42
C LEU A 150 -32.22 9.70 -26.91
N LEU A 151 -32.18 9.44 -25.59
CA LEU A 151 -31.14 8.57 -25.01
C LEU A 151 -31.27 7.13 -25.50
N SER A 152 -32.51 6.61 -25.59
CA SER A 152 -32.77 5.27 -26.10
C SER A 152 -32.28 5.09 -27.55
N GLN A 153 -32.46 6.10 -28.41
CA GLN A 153 -31.94 6.11 -29.78
C GLN A 153 -30.42 6.26 -29.84
N LEU A 154 -29.84 7.18 -29.06
CA LEU A 154 -28.39 7.43 -29.09
C LEU A 154 -27.58 6.25 -28.56
N PHE A 155 -28.10 5.52 -27.58
CA PHE A 155 -27.38 4.45 -26.87
C PHE A 155 -27.94 3.04 -27.17
N ASN A 156 -28.79 2.90 -28.19
CA ASN A 156 -29.37 1.62 -28.62
C ASN A 156 -30.01 0.83 -27.45
N GLY A 157 -30.75 1.53 -26.60
CA GLY A 157 -31.40 0.96 -25.42
C GLY A 157 -30.47 0.62 -24.23
N LYS A 158 -29.15 0.81 -24.34
CA LYS A 158 -28.23 0.77 -23.19
C LYS A 158 -28.37 2.04 -22.35
N VAL A 159 -27.94 1.96 -21.10
CA VAL A 159 -27.95 3.12 -20.18
C VAL A 159 -26.58 3.80 -20.22
N PRO A 160 -26.50 5.07 -20.65
CA PRO A 160 -25.26 5.84 -20.55
C PRO A 160 -24.94 6.15 -19.09
N LEU A 161 -23.72 5.79 -18.68
CA LEU A 161 -23.13 6.07 -17.38
C LEU A 161 -21.92 6.99 -17.59
N THR A 162 -21.93 8.13 -16.91
CA THR A 162 -20.84 9.11 -16.97
C THR A 162 -20.41 9.44 -15.55
N ILE A 163 -19.10 9.49 -15.28
CA ILE A 163 -18.56 9.71 -13.94
C ILE A 163 -17.45 10.76 -14.02
N ARG A 164 -17.54 11.80 -13.20
CA ARG A 164 -16.46 12.78 -13.01
C ARG A 164 -15.72 12.43 -11.73
N CYS A 165 -14.40 12.31 -11.79
CA CYS A 165 -13.53 12.19 -10.62
C CYS A 165 -12.59 13.40 -10.57
N ASP A 166 -12.28 13.88 -9.37
CA ASP A 166 -11.48 15.10 -9.20
C ASP A 166 -10.57 14.99 -7.97
N ASN A 167 -9.26 15.06 -8.20
CA ASN A 167 -8.23 15.07 -7.16
C ASN A 167 -7.51 16.43 -7.05
N SER A 168 -8.19 17.51 -7.45
CA SER A 168 -7.69 18.88 -7.22
C SER A 168 -7.31 19.09 -5.76
N ARG A 169 -6.18 19.77 -5.56
CA ARG A 169 -5.68 20.20 -4.24
C ARG A 169 -6.77 20.96 -3.48
N ASP A 170 -7.00 20.60 -2.22
CA ASP A 170 -8.05 21.19 -1.40
C ASP A 170 -7.68 21.14 0.09
N LEU A 171 -7.37 22.30 0.67
CA LEU A 171 -6.97 22.44 2.08
C LEU A 171 -8.10 22.13 3.06
N GLN A 172 -9.35 21.97 2.59
CA GLN A 172 -10.51 21.59 3.40
C GLN A 172 -10.92 20.13 3.18
N MET A 173 -10.06 19.33 2.54
CA MET A 173 -10.24 17.90 2.34
C MET A 173 -9.05 17.12 2.90
N ILE A 174 -9.30 16.00 3.56
CA ILE A 174 -8.24 15.04 3.92
C ILE A 174 -7.98 14.07 2.77
N PRO A 175 -6.72 13.63 2.54
CA PRO A 175 -5.49 13.99 3.27
C PRO A 175 -4.86 15.31 2.80
N SER A 176 -3.94 15.84 3.61
CA SER A 176 -3.10 16.99 3.25
C SER A 176 -2.17 16.65 2.08
N ASP A 177 -1.99 17.60 1.16
CA ASP A 177 -0.96 17.54 0.12
C ASP A 177 0.49 17.63 0.67
N LEU A 178 0.68 17.91 1.96
CA LEU A 178 1.98 17.81 2.64
C LEU A 178 2.37 16.36 2.91
N SER A 179 1.46 15.41 2.73
CA SER A 179 1.70 13.98 2.97
C SER A 179 2.77 13.42 2.03
N ASP A 180 3.52 12.42 2.51
CA ASP A 180 4.58 11.77 1.74
C ASP A 180 4.04 10.67 0.80
N PHE A 181 2.88 10.90 0.17
CA PHE A 181 2.26 10.03 -0.83
C PHE A 181 1.36 10.85 -1.77
N ASN A 182 1.04 10.32 -2.96
CA ASN A 182 0.19 11.00 -3.93
C ASN A 182 -1.29 10.93 -3.56
N VAL A 183 -2.01 12.05 -3.71
CA VAL A 183 -3.48 12.08 -3.60
C VAL A 183 -4.08 11.74 -4.98
N TYR A 184 -4.18 10.45 -5.26
CA TYR A 184 -4.55 9.94 -6.58
C TYR A 184 -5.97 10.29 -7.02
N GLY A 185 -6.17 10.40 -8.34
CA GLY A 185 -7.48 10.60 -8.97
C GLY A 185 -7.93 9.43 -9.84
N GLY A 186 -9.25 9.23 -9.94
CA GLY A 186 -9.87 8.29 -10.86
C GLY A 186 -10.61 7.13 -10.20
N LEU A 187 -11.11 6.22 -11.05
CA LEU A 187 -11.80 4.99 -10.67
C LEU A 187 -10.79 3.87 -10.40
N TYR A 188 -9.92 4.08 -9.41
CA TYR A 188 -8.77 3.21 -9.16
C TYR A 188 -9.07 1.97 -8.32
N ARG A 189 -10.28 1.83 -7.77
CA ARG A 189 -10.82 0.54 -7.32
C ARG A 189 -12.04 0.16 -8.14
N TYR A 190 -12.51 -1.08 -7.99
CA TYR A 190 -13.59 -1.60 -8.82
C TYR A 190 -14.91 -0.84 -8.62
N VAL A 191 -15.59 -0.58 -9.73
CA VAL A 191 -16.98 -0.15 -9.78
C VAL A 191 -17.85 -1.35 -10.12
N ASN A 192 -18.94 -1.52 -9.38
CA ASN A 192 -19.77 -2.71 -9.43
C ASN A 192 -21.23 -2.37 -9.68
N LEU A 193 -21.84 -3.06 -10.64
CA LEU A 193 -23.28 -3.07 -10.82
C LEU A 193 -23.88 -4.16 -9.94
N VAL A 194 -24.78 -3.79 -9.04
CA VAL A 194 -25.37 -4.70 -8.05
C VAL A 194 -26.89 -4.71 -8.21
N TYR A 195 -27.47 -5.90 -8.27
CA TYR A 195 -28.92 -6.09 -8.22
C TYR A 195 -29.34 -6.65 -6.86
N VAL A 196 -30.36 -6.04 -6.29
CA VAL A 196 -31.01 -6.49 -5.06
C VAL A 196 -32.53 -6.50 -5.22
N PRO A 197 -33.25 -7.31 -4.44
CA PRO A 197 -34.71 -7.20 -4.36
C PRO A 197 -35.16 -5.83 -3.84
N GLU A 198 -36.47 -5.57 -3.87
CA GLU A 198 -37.07 -4.32 -3.39
C GLU A 198 -36.71 -4.02 -1.93
N ILE A 199 -36.72 -5.05 -1.09
CA ILE A 199 -36.24 -5.04 0.30
C ILE A 199 -34.99 -5.90 0.33
N PHE A 200 -33.91 -5.41 0.94
CA PHE A 200 -32.63 -6.10 0.91
C PHE A 200 -31.84 -5.95 2.20
N ILE A 201 -30.96 -6.89 2.50
CA ILE A 201 -29.96 -6.80 3.57
C ILE A 201 -28.96 -5.71 3.16
N GLN A 202 -28.95 -4.61 3.89
CA GLN A 202 -28.11 -3.45 3.63
C GLN A 202 -26.78 -3.53 4.37
N GLN A 203 -26.80 -4.07 5.60
CA GLN A 203 -25.61 -4.15 6.45
C GLN A 203 -25.72 -5.27 7.46
N VAL A 204 -24.59 -5.89 7.80
CA VAL A 204 -24.46 -6.95 8.80
C VAL A 204 -23.21 -6.71 9.65
N TYR A 205 -23.36 -6.83 10.97
CA TYR A 205 -22.30 -6.79 11.96
C TYR A 205 -22.23 -8.13 12.70
N LEU A 206 -21.05 -8.72 12.67
CA LEU A 206 -20.75 -10.02 13.27
C LEU A 206 -19.86 -9.81 14.49
N LYS A 207 -20.40 -10.05 15.69
CA LYS A 207 -19.67 -9.90 16.97
C LYS A 207 -19.39 -11.28 17.57
N PRO A 208 -18.26 -11.93 17.21
CA PRO A 208 -17.90 -13.21 17.80
C PRO A 208 -17.43 -13.03 19.25
N GLY A 209 -18.01 -13.79 20.16
CA GLY A 209 -17.59 -13.93 21.55
C GLY A 209 -16.89 -15.27 21.78
N ILE A 210 -15.86 -15.30 22.64
CA ILE A 210 -15.22 -16.54 23.09
C ILE A 210 -15.31 -16.62 24.61
N SER A 211 -15.66 -17.79 25.14
CA SER A 211 -15.66 -18.03 26.59
C SER A 211 -14.24 -17.91 27.15
N ALA A 212 -14.09 -17.52 28.42
CA ALA A 212 -12.80 -17.33 29.09
C ALA A 212 -11.84 -18.54 29.06
N ASN A 213 -12.34 -19.77 28.84
CA ASN A 213 -11.50 -20.96 28.69
C ASN A 213 -11.09 -21.26 27.22
N GLY A 214 -11.44 -20.38 26.29
CA GLY A 214 -11.15 -20.47 24.86
C GLY A 214 -11.86 -21.59 24.11
N LYS A 215 -12.84 -22.28 24.71
CA LYS A 215 -13.42 -23.52 24.14
C LYS A 215 -14.80 -23.35 23.54
N ARG A 216 -15.62 -22.40 24.01
CA ARG A 216 -16.95 -22.14 23.46
C ARG A 216 -17.02 -20.77 22.81
N GLY A 217 -17.75 -20.69 21.69
CA GLY A 217 -17.95 -19.43 20.99
C GLY A 217 -19.42 -19.04 20.97
N SER A 218 -19.70 -17.77 20.78
CA SER A 218 -21.04 -17.28 20.44
C SER A 218 -20.91 -16.22 19.36
N ILE A 219 -21.98 -15.96 18.62
CA ILE A 219 -22.00 -14.92 17.60
C ILE A 219 -23.27 -14.11 17.76
N GLN A 220 -23.11 -12.80 17.94
CA GLN A 220 -24.21 -11.85 17.85
C GLN A 220 -24.22 -11.27 16.44
N ILE A 221 -25.34 -11.52 15.75
CA ILE A 221 -25.61 -11.08 14.38
C ILE A 221 -26.52 -9.85 14.50
N ASN A 222 -26.07 -8.70 14.03
CA ASN A 222 -26.88 -7.48 13.95
C ASN A 222 -26.90 -6.99 12.51
N GLY A 223 -27.94 -6.26 12.10
CA GLY A 223 -27.93 -5.67 10.77
C GLY A 223 -29.13 -4.81 10.44
N LEU A 224 -29.12 -4.27 9.23
CA LEU A 224 -30.10 -3.34 8.69
C LEU A 224 -30.69 -3.88 7.38
N LEU A 225 -32.00 -3.67 7.20
CA LEU A 225 -32.71 -3.84 5.95
C LEU A 225 -32.87 -2.49 5.25
N GLY A 226 -32.59 -2.45 3.96
CA GLY A 226 -32.83 -1.32 3.08
C GLY A 226 -34.27 -1.29 2.58
N ASN A 227 -34.77 -0.07 2.34
CA ASN A 227 -36.08 0.20 1.74
C ASN A 227 -37.28 -0.49 2.46
N HIS A 228 -37.19 -0.65 3.79
CA HIS A 228 -38.24 -1.28 4.57
C HIS A 228 -38.37 -0.70 5.98
N THR A 229 -39.60 -0.56 6.47
CA THR A 229 -39.90 -0.07 7.82
C THR A 229 -40.94 -0.92 8.56
N GLU A 230 -41.53 -1.93 7.91
CA GLU A 230 -42.50 -2.81 8.55
C GLU A 230 -41.81 -3.88 9.40
N LYS A 231 -42.55 -4.49 10.32
CA LYS A 231 -42.03 -5.54 11.23
C LYS A 231 -42.19 -6.93 10.60
N ASN A 232 -41.41 -7.89 11.11
CA ASN A 232 -41.58 -9.32 10.87
C ASN A 232 -41.14 -9.82 9.49
N VAL A 233 -40.11 -9.22 8.90
CA VAL A 233 -39.45 -9.81 7.71
C VAL A 233 -38.67 -11.06 8.13
N PRO A 234 -38.89 -12.24 7.50
CA PRO A 234 -38.19 -13.46 7.86
C PRO A 234 -36.77 -13.50 7.30
N LEU A 235 -35.81 -13.78 8.17
CA LEU A 235 -34.42 -14.07 7.83
C LEU A 235 -34.02 -15.45 8.34
N THR A 236 -33.10 -16.09 7.61
CA THR A 236 -32.48 -17.35 8.01
C THR A 236 -30.98 -17.25 7.91
N ALA A 237 -30.27 -17.45 9.02
CA ALA A 237 -28.81 -17.51 9.05
C ALA A 237 -28.32 -18.96 9.13
N THR A 238 -27.43 -19.35 8.22
CA THR A 238 -26.74 -20.64 8.22
C THR A 238 -25.27 -20.42 8.52
N LEU A 239 -24.75 -21.11 9.53
CA LEU A 239 -23.37 -20.98 9.98
C LEU A 239 -22.55 -22.19 9.56
N PHE A 240 -21.32 -21.94 9.11
CA PHE A 240 -20.33 -22.93 8.72
C PHE A 240 -19.04 -22.75 9.52
N ASP A 241 -18.36 -23.86 9.79
CA ASP A 241 -17.10 -23.86 10.55
C ASP A 241 -15.89 -23.46 9.71
N GLU A 242 -14.70 -23.53 10.29
CA GLU A 242 -13.45 -23.15 9.63
C GLU A 242 -13.05 -24.04 8.43
N LYS A 243 -13.74 -25.16 8.23
CA LYS A 243 -13.57 -26.07 7.10
C LYS A 243 -14.71 -25.93 6.07
N ASN A 244 -15.58 -24.94 6.24
CA ASN A 244 -16.83 -24.78 5.50
C ASN A 244 -17.83 -25.94 5.72
N GLU A 245 -17.75 -26.67 6.83
CA GLU A 245 -18.74 -27.69 7.20
C GLU A 245 -19.93 -27.03 7.91
N PHE A 246 -21.15 -27.51 7.63
CA PHE A 246 -22.37 -26.98 8.24
C PHE A 246 -22.36 -27.15 9.76
N VAL A 247 -22.70 -26.07 10.49
CA VAL A 247 -22.83 -26.08 11.96
C VAL A 247 -24.30 -26.08 12.37
N GLN A 248 -25.04 -25.03 12.00
CA GLN A 248 -26.45 -24.88 12.36
C GLN A 248 -27.15 -23.81 11.51
N THR A 249 -28.48 -23.84 11.52
CA THR A 249 -29.35 -22.81 10.93
C THR A 249 -30.26 -22.22 12.00
N VAL A 250 -30.44 -20.90 11.97
CA VAL A 250 -31.37 -20.18 12.85
C VAL A 250 -32.27 -19.26 12.03
N SER A 251 -33.56 -19.24 12.34
CA SER A 251 -34.51 -18.27 11.78
C SER A 251 -34.84 -17.19 12.80
N PHE A 252 -35.05 -15.97 12.32
CA PHE A 252 -35.42 -14.82 13.13
C PHE A 252 -36.18 -13.80 12.26
N LEU A 253 -36.75 -12.81 12.93
CA LEU A 253 -37.57 -11.78 12.29
C LEU A 253 -36.89 -10.42 12.49
N SER A 254 -37.07 -9.52 11.52
CA SER A 254 -36.71 -8.11 11.70
C SER A 254 -37.66 -7.40 12.66
N GLU A 255 -37.14 -6.40 13.36
CA GLU A 255 -37.93 -5.38 14.03
C GLU A 255 -37.78 -4.04 13.28
N GLY A 256 -38.76 -3.75 12.44
CA GLY A 256 -38.67 -2.64 11.49
C GLY A 256 -37.54 -2.90 10.49
N ASN A 257 -36.65 -1.92 10.35
CA ASN A 257 -35.47 -2.02 9.49
C ASN A 257 -34.27 -2.70 10.16
N LYS A 258 -34.34 -3.11 11.43
CA LYS A 258 -33.23 -3.74 12.15
C LYS A 258 -33.47 -5.22 12.34
N PHE A 259 -32.41 -6.01 12.42
CA PHE A 259 -32.49 -7.39 12.90
C PHE A 259 -31.33 -7.71 13.83
N GLU A 260 -31.61 -8.55 14.81
CA GLU A 260 -30.64 -9.01 15.80
C GLU A 260 -30.90 -10.48 16.15
N LYS A 261 -29.82 -11.27 16.25
CA LYS A 261 -29.87 -12.65 16.68
C LYS A 261 -28.57 -13.05 17.39
N SER A 262 -28.68 -13.59 18.60
CA SER A 262 -27.58 -14.27 19.27
C SER A 262 -27.65 -15.78 19.03
N VAL A 263 -26.49 -16.39 18.77
CA VAL A 263 -26.34 -17.82 18.48
C VAL A 263 -25.13 -18.37 19.23
N GLU A 264 -25.36 -19.40 20.04
CA GLU A 264 -24.28 -20.13 20.70
C GLU A 264 -23.64 -21.13 19.72
N LEU A 265 -22.32 -21.13 19.68
CA LEU A 265 -21.51 -22.09 18.93
C LEU A 265 -20.84 -23.03 19.94
N GLY A 266 -20.75 -24.31 19.58
CA GLY A 266 -20.15 -25.33 20.45
C GLY A 266 -18.65 -25.12 20.61
N LYS A 267 -17.86 -26.13 20.26
CA LYS A 267 -16.40 -25.98 20.30
C LYS A 267 -15.92 -25.15 19.10
N VAL A 268 -15.21 -24.06 19.33
CA VAL A 268 -14.65 -23.20 18.27
C VAL A 268 -13.13 -23.24 18.22
N ARG A 269 -12.54 -22.86 17.09
CA ARG A 269 -11.09 -22.69 16.91
C ARG A 269 -10.75 -21.21 16.78
N PRO A 270 -9.86 -20.66 17.63
CA PRO A 270 -9.46 -19.27 17.51
C PRO A 270 -8.70 -18.99 16.21
N TRP A 271 -8.93 -17.80 15.65
CA TRP A 271 -8.15 -17.20 14.59
C TRP A 271 -6.82 -16.67 15.15
N SER A 272 -5.73 -16.91 14.43
CA SER A 272 -4.42 -16.31 14.70
C SER A 272 -3.57 -16.26 13.41
N PRO A 273 -2.45 -15.52 13.40
CA PRO A 273 -1.57 -15.46 12.23
C PRO A 273 -1.07 -16.80 11.67
N ASP A 274 -0.85 -17.79 12.54
CA ASP A 274 -0.40 -19.13 12.13
C ASP A 274 -1.57 -20.07 11.82
N ARG A 275 -2.76 -19.75 12.31
CA ARG A 275 -3.98 -20.56 12.20
C ARG A 275 -5.17 -19.63 11.91
N PRO A 276 -5.28 -19.09 10.68
CA PRO A 276 -6.32 -18.14 10.30
C PRO A 276 -7.68 -18.84 10.11
N ASN A 277 -8.24 -19.41 11.19
CA ASN A 277 -9.51 -20.12 11.17
C ASN A 277 -10.66 -19.12 10.97
N LEU A 278 -11.29 -19.13 9.79
CA LEU A 278 -12.42 -18.27 9.43
C LEU A 278 -13.70 -19.08 9.35
N TYR A 279 -14.70 -18.67 10.12
CA TYR A 279 -16.07 -19.16 10.04
C TYR A 279 -16.82 -18.38 8.97
N ARG A 280 -17.87 -18.98 8.42
CA ARG A 280 -18.68 -18.36 7.36
C ARG A 280 -20.14 -18.35 7.76
N ILE A 281 -20.82 -17.25 7.47
CA ILE A 281 -22.25 -17.09 7.67
C ILE A 281 -22.93 -16.77 6.34
N GLU A 282 -24.06 -17.42 6.08
CA GLU A 282 -24.98 -17.09 5.00
C GLU A 282 -26.29 -16.59 5.61
N ILE A 283 -26.75 -15.40 5.24
CA ILE A 283 -28.05 -14.87 5.66
C ILE A 283 -28.95 -14.80 4.43
N GLU A 284 -29.99 -15.62 4.41
CA GLU A 284 -31.05 -15.60 3.39
C GLU A 284 -32.17 -14.65 3.86
N LEU A 285 -32.50 -13.69 3.00
CA LEU A 285 -33.73 -12.92 3.01
C LEU A 285 -34.63 -13.46 1.90
N ASN A 286 -35.88 -13.80 2.23
CA ASN A 286 -36.86 -14.31 1.27
C ASN A 286 -38.22 -13.65 1.47
N ILE A 287 -38.64 -12.82 0.51
CA ILE A 287 -39.92 -12.12 0.53
C ILE A 287 -40.65 -12.42 -0.77
N ASN A 288 -41.85 -13.01 -0.69
CA ASN A 288 -42.70 -13.29 -1.85
C ASN A 288 -42.02 -14.08 -2.99
N GLY A 289 -40.97 -14.84 -2.68
CA GLY A 289 -40.18 -15.60 -3.65
C GLY A 289 -38.93 -14.88 -4.17
N ASP A 290 -38.76 -13.58 -3.90
CA ASP A 290 -37.52 -12.86 -4.17
C ASP A 290 -36.52 -13.16 -3.05
N LYS A 291 -35.38 -13.74 -3.44
CA LYS A 291 -34.33 -14.17 -2.53
C LYS A 291 -33.07 -13.33 -2.69
N GLN A 292 -32.48 -12.96 -1.55
CA GLN A 292 -31.14 -12.43 -1.45
C GLN A 292 -30.34 -13.28 -0.46
N ASN A 293 -29.15 -13.68 -0.88
CA ASN A 293 -28.17 -14.34 -0.02
C ASN A 293 -27.03 -13.37 0.25
N TYR A 294 -26.83 -13.05 1.53
CA TYR A 294 -25.65 -12.36 2.04
C TYR A 294 -24.64 -13.39 2.55
N THR A 295 -23.35 -13.19 2.30
CA THR A 295 -22.30 -14.08 2.80
C THR A 295 -21.15 -13.25 3.34
N ASP A 296 -20.66 -13.62 4.52
CA ASP A 296 -19.48 -13.01 5.12
C ASP A 296 -18.71 -14.00 6.00
N HIS A 297 -17.51 -13.62 6.41
CA HIS A 297 -16.62 -14.38 7.28
C HIS A 297 -16.42 -13.68 8.61
N PHE A 298 -16.06 -14.46 9.63
CA PHE A 298 -15.68 -13.95 10.94
C PHE A 298 -14.70 -14.92 11.62
N GLY A 299 -13.97 -14.43 12.62
CA GLY A 299 -12.99 -15.23 13.36
C GLY A 299 -13.09 -15.00 14.87
N PHE A 300 -12.94 -16.07 15.64
CA PHE A 300 -12.87 -15.97 17.10
C PHE A 300 -11.46 -15.59 17.53
N ARG A 301 -11.28 -14.44 18.15
CA ARG A 301 -9.99 -14.09 18.76
C ARG A 301 -10.18 -13.14 19.92
N GLU A 302 -9.29 -13.25 20.89
CA GLU A 302 -9.14 -12.31 21.99
C GLU A 302 -7.73 -11.72 21.92
N PHE A 303 -7.59 -10.42 22.15
CA PHE A 303 -6.29 -9.79 22.22
C PHE A 303 -6.23 -8.77 23.35
N LYS A 304 -5.01 -8.50 23.82
CA LYS A 304 -4.74 -7.56 24.90
C LYS A 304 -3.46 -6.80 24.62
N PHE A 305 -3.52 -5.48 24.74
CA PHE A 305 -2.36 -4.63 24.95
C PHE A 305 -2.13 -4.55 26.46
N GLU A 306 -0.99 -5.06 26.93
CA GLU A 306 -0.65 -4.95 28.34
C GLU A 306 -0.19 -3.52 28.66
N GLU A 307 -0.65 -2.99 29.80
CA GLU A 307 -0.17 -1.70 30.31
C GLU A 307 1.34 -1.75 30.50
N GLN A 308 2.06 -0.83 29.83
CA GLN A 308 3.52 -0.79 29.77
C GLN A 308 4.13 -2.18 29.51
N GLY A 309 3.53 -2.94 28.58
CA GLY A 309 3.93 -4.31 28.31
C GLY A 309 3.65 -4.76 26.87
N PRO A 310 3.78 -6.07 26.61
CA PRO A 310 3.69 -6.61 25.26
C PRO A 310 2.23 -6.82 24.83
N PHE A 311 2.08 -7.30 23.59
CA PHE A 311 0.81 -7.69 23.01
C PHE A 311 0.56 -9.20 23.24
N TYR A 312 -0.68 -9.55 23.58
CA TYR A 312 -1.14 -10.93 23.72
C TYR A 312 -2.26 -11.22 22.73
N LEU A 313 -2.22 -12.39 22.11
CA LEU A 313 -3.27 -12.93 21.26
C LEU A 313 -3.65 -14.33 21.74
N ASN A 314 -4.94 -14.53 22.02
CA ASN A 314 -5.49 -15.78 22.54
C ASN A 314 -4.76 -16.32 23.80
N GLY A 315 -4.30 -15.39 24.65
CA GLY A 315 -3.60 -15.68 25.91
C GLY A 315 -2.08 -15.80 25.81
N ASP A 316 -1.52 -15.92 24.60
CA ASP A 316 -0.08 -16.03 24.38
C ASP A 316 0.53 -14.69 23.95
N ARG A 317 1.73 -14.38 24.44
CA ARG A 317 2.49 -13.21 23.98
C ARG A 317 2.81 -13.37 22.48
N LEU A 318 2.47 -12.37 21.69
CA LEU A 318 2.82 -12.30 20.28
C LEU A 318 3.56 -11.00 19.99
N LEU A 319 4.81 -11.10 19.51
CA LEU A 319 5.51 -9.94 18.96
C LEU A 319 4.91 -9.59 17.59
N LEU A 320 4.38 -8.37 17.43
CA LEU A 320 3.91 -7.88 16.15
C LEU A 320 5.12 -7.60 15.23
N ARG A 321 5.20 -8.38 14.15
CA ARG A 321 6.22 -8.36 13.11
C ARG A 321 5.62 -7.69 11.88
N GLY A 322 5.69 -6.37 11.88
CA GLY A 322 4.86 -5.55 11.04
C GLY A 322 5.55 -4.97 9.82
N THR A 323 4.74 -4.61 8.83
CA THR A 323 5.11 -3.74 7.72
C THR A 323 3.99 -2.74 7.41
N HIS A 324 4.16 -1.95 6.37
CA HIS A 324 3.13 -1.07 5.82
C HIS A 324 2.96 -1.32 4.33
N ARG A 325 1.85 -0.85 3.76
CA ARG A 325 1.67 -0.75 2.31
C ARG A 325 0.88 0.50 1.92
N HIS A 326 1.20 1.07 0.76
CA HIS A 326 0.33 1.99 0.05
C HIS A 326 -0.39 1.27 -1.10
N GLU A 327 -1.56 1.77 -1.50
CA GLU A 327 -2.19 1.40 -2.77
C GLU A 327 -1.47 2.12 -3.91
N ASP A 328 -0.30 1.60 -4.27
CA ASP A 328 0.55 2.10 -5.35
C ASP A 328 1.31 0.94 -5.97
N HIS A 329 1.39 0.87 -7.29
CA HIS A 329 2.17 -0.15 -7.99
C HIS A 329 2.68 0.37 -9.34
N SER A 330 3.78 -0.23 -9.78
CA SER A 330 4.45 0.08 -11.05
C SER A 330 3.45 0.08 -12.22
N GLY A 331 3.50 1.13 -13.04
CA GLY A 331 2.68 1.28 -14.25
C GLY A 331 1.19 1.58 -14.04
N VAL A 332 0.63 1.42 -12.83
CA VAL A 332 -0.82 1.56 -12.57
C VAL A 332 -1.17 2.53 -11.44
N ALA A 333 -0.18 3.02 -10.67
CA ALA A 333 -0.43 3.82 -9.47
C ALA A 333 -1.42 3.11 -8.53
N ALA A 334 -2.50 3.76 -8.10
CA ALA A 334 -3.51 3.15 -7.23
C ALA A 334 -4.40 2.08 -7.90
N ALA A 335 -4.37 1.94 -9.23
CA ALA A 335 -5.24 1.02 -9.96
C ALA A 335 -4.75 -0.44 -9.93
N GLN A 336 -4.44 -0.95 -8.73
CA GLN A 336 -4.06 -2.35 -8.55
C GLN A 336 -5.24 -3.29 -8.83
N THR A 337 -4.95 -4.44 -9.43
CA THR A 337 -5.92 -5.51 -9.63
C THR A 337 -5.98 -6.41 -8.39
N GLU A 338 -7.04 -7.20 -8.25
CA GLU A 338 -7.11 -8.21 -7.19
C GLU A 338 -5.92 -9.19 -7.22
N GLU A 339 -5.44 -9.53 -8.42
CA GLU A 339 -4.30 -10.44 -8.60
C GLU A 339 -3.00 -9.82 -8.07
N SER A 340 -2.70 -8.56 -8.42
CA SER A 340 -1.47 -7.92 -7.94
C SER A 340 -1.51 -7.62 -6.43
N ILE A 341 -2.69 -7.35 -5.87
CA ILE A 341 -2.88 -7.26 -4.41
C ILE A 341 -2.60 -8.62 -3.77
N ARG A 342 -3.12 -9.72 -4.34
CA ARG A 342 -2.90 -11.08 -3.82
C ARG A 342 -1.42 -11.46 -3.84
N GLU A 343 -0.72 -11.17 -4.94
CA GLU A 343 0.72 -11.42 -5.06
C GLU A 343 1.51 -10.64 -4.00
N GLU A 344 1.22 -9.34 -3.84
CA GLU A 344 1.86 -8.49 -2.84
C GLU A 344 1.64 -9.00 -1.42
N LEU A 345 0.40 -9.32 -1.04
CA LEU A 345 0.07 -9.81 0.30
C LEU A 345 0.62 -11.22 0.56
N GLN A 346 0.75 -12.05 -0.48
CA GLN A 346 1.43 -13.34 -0.37
C GLN A 346 2.92 -13.15 -0.11
N LEU A 347 3.60 -12.24 -0.82
CA LEU A 347 5.02 -11.94 -0.56
C LEU A 347 5.23 -11.38 0.85
N ILE A 348 4.31 -10.53 1.34
CA ILE A 348 4.28 -10.06 2.74
C ILE A 348 4.22 -11.24 3.70
N LYS A 349 3.29 -12.19 3.48
CA LYS A 349 3.16 -13.37 4.34
C LYS A 349 4.40 -14.27 4.27
N ASP A 350 4.95 -14.49 3.09
CA ASP A 350 6.14 -15.32 2.85
C ASP A 350 7.42 -14.70 3.44
N MET A 351 7.42 -13.40 3.71
CA MET A 351 8.47 -12.71 4.48
C MET A 351 8.39 -12.99 5.98
N GLY A 352 7.27 -13.54 6.47
CA GLY A 352 7.01 -13.84 7.88
C GLY A 352 6.27 -12.74 8.65
N VAL A 353 5.65 -11.80 7.93
CA VAL A 353 4.82 -10.74 8.51
C VAL A 353 3.58 -11.34 9.19
N ASN A 354 3.24 -10.81 10.36
CA ASN A 354 2.00 -11.15 11.09
C ASN A 354 1.15 -9.92 11.45
N PHE A 355 1.60 -8.72 11.08
CA PHE A 355 0.94 -7.45 11.35
C PHE A 355 1.14 -6.48 10.18
N ILE A 356 0.15 -5.67 9.84
CA ILE A 356 0.29 -4.63 8.83
C ILE A 356 -0.46 -3.39 9.28
N ARG A 357 0.17 -2.23 9.12
CA ARG A 357 -0.55 -0.95 9.14
C ARG A 357 -0.81 -0.55 7.69
N LEU A 358 -2.06 -0.30 7.35
CA LEU A 358 -2.50 0.01 5.99
C LEU A 358 -2.24 1.49 5.62
N ALA A 359 -1.02 1.95 5.93
CA ALA A 359 -0.54 3.32 5.80
C ALA A 359 -1.54 4.34 6.34
N HIS A 360 -2.08 5.22 5.50
CA HIS A 360 -2.75 6.45 5.92
C HIS A 360 -4.18 6.58 5.40
N TYR A 361 -4.86 5.46 5.16
CA TYR A 361 -6.25 5.45 4.70
C TYR A 361 -6.84 4.04 4.76
N GLN A 362 -8.17 3.96 4.73
CA GLN A 362 -8.88 2.72 4.45
C GLN A 362 -8.41 2.11 3.12
N GLN A 363 -8.11 0.82 3.08
CA GLN A 363 -7.72 0.13 1.85
C GLN A 363 -8.84 -0.73 1.28
N SER A 364 -8.63 -1.26 0.08
CA SER A 364 -9.57 -2.17 -0.56
C SER A 364 -9.89 -3.34 0.36
N ARG A 365 -11.17 -3.70 0.45
CA ARG A 365 -11.64 -4.90 1.17
C ARG A 365 -10.95 -6.19 0.72
N ILE A 366 -10.43 -6.24 -0.51
CA ILE A 366 -9.59 -7.35 -1.00
C ILE A 366 -8.38 -7.54 -0.09
N VAL A 367 -7.72 -6.46 0.34
CA VAL A 367 -6.58 -6.48 1.27
C VAL A 367 -7.01 -7.08 2.61
N LEU A 368 -8.14 -6.65 3.18
CA LEU A 368 -8.59 -7.19 4.47
C LEU A 368 -9.02 -8.65 4.39
N ASN A 369 -9.69 -9.07 3.31
CA ASN A 369 -9.99 -10.48 3.06
C ASN A 369 -8.71 -11.32 2.98
N LEU A 370 -7.64 -10.77 2.39
CA LEU A 370 -6.33 -11.43 2.34
C LEU A 370 -5.65 -11.43 3.72
N CYS A 371 -5.71 -10.35 4.49
CA CYS A 371 -5.19 -10.32 5.86
C CYS A 371 -5.89 -11.36 6.75
N ASP A 372 -7.21 -11.48 6.64
CA ASP A 372 -7.99 -12.49 7.36
C ASP A 372 -7.58 -13.92 6.99
N SER A 373 -7.42 -14.20 5.69
CA SER A 373 -7.12 -15.55 5.19
C SER A 373 -5.64 -15.96 5.29
N LEU A 374 -4.72 -14.99 5.19
CA LEU A 374 -3.27 -15.21 5.37
C LEU A 374 -2.85 -15.13 6.84
N GLY A 375 -3.72 -14.65 7.73
CA GLY A 375 -3.38 -14.48 9.13
C GLY A 375 -2.39 -13.34 9.34
N ILE A 376 -2.84 -12.11 9.07
CA ILE A 376 -2.09 -10.87 9.27
C ILE A 376 -2.99 -9.92 10.05
N LEU A 377 -2.57 -9.50 11.24
CA LEU A 377 -3.26 -8.50 12.06
C LEU A 377 -3.19 -7.12 11.41
N VAL A 378 -4.19 -6.26 11.62
CA VAL A 378 -4.33 -4.97 10.91
C VAL A 378 -4.51 -3.79 11.87
N TRP A 379 -3.77 -2.73 11.59
CA TRP A 379 -4.11 -1.33 11.90
C TRP A 379 -4.56 -0.66 10.60
N GLU A 380 -5.78 -0.14 10.58
CA GLU A 380 -6.29 0.70 9.47
C GLU A 380 -6.70 2.08 10.00
N GLU A 381 -6.46 3.16 9.24
CA GLU A 381 -6.65 4.54 9.74
C GLU A 381 -7.34 5.47 8.74
N ILE A 382 -7.95 6.55 9.24
CA ILE A 382 -8.48 7.62 8.38
C ILE A 382 -7.35 8.54 7.85
N PRO A 383 -7.55 9.20 6.69
CA PRO A 383 -6.50 10.02 6.08
C PRO A 383 -6.30 11.41 6.72
N TRP A 384 -6.58 11.56 8.02
CA TRP A 384 -6.16 12.76 8.75
C TRP A 384 -4.64 12.74 8.98
N CYS A 385 -3.90 13.09 7.93
CA CYS A 385 -2.46 13.01 7.85
C CYS A 385 -1.86 14.39 7.58
N ARG A 386 -1.08 14.92 8.54
CA ARG A 386 -0.44 16.26 8.51
C ARG A 386 -1.41 17.44 8.35
N GLY A 387 -0.86 18.64 8.13
CA GLY A 387 -1.59 19.85 7.72
C GLY A 387 -2.20 20.67 8.86
N GLY A 388 -2.60 20.03 9.96
CA GLY A 388 -3.34 20.65 11.07
C GLY A 388 -4.81 20.24 11.05
N LEU A 389 -5.72 21.19 11.27
CA LEU A 389 -7.16 20.94 11.36
C LEU A 389 -7.96 22.00 10.58
N GLY A 390 -8.76 21.56 9.60
CA GLY A 390 -9.63 22.44 8.80
C GLY A 390 -10.94 22.82 9.49
N GLY A 391 -11.84 23.45 8.72
CA GLY A 391 -13.19 23.83 9.16
C GLY A 391 -14.16 22.65 9.23
N GLU A 392 -15.46 22.93 9.35
CA GLU A 392 -16.45 21.86 9.55
C GLU A 392 -16.61 20.89 8.37
N VAL A 393 -16.37 21.32 7.11
CA VAL A 393 -16.38 20.38 5.97
C VAL A 393 -15.26 19.35 6.09
N TYR A 394 -14.07 19.77 6.52
CA TYR A 394 -12.92 18.90 6.77
C TYR A 394 -13.21 17.92 7.92
N LYS A 395 -13.76 18.43 9.03
CA LYS A 395 -14.09 17.61 10.21
C LYS A 395 -15.20 16.61 9.90
N GLU A 396 -16.23 17.02 9.15
CA GLU A 396 -17.31 16.14 8.75
C GLU A 396 -16.82 15.02 7.84
N GLN A 397 -15.90 15.32 6.92
CA GLN A 397 -15.24 14.29 6.13
C GLN A 397 -14.48 13.30 7.04
N ALA A 398 -13.69 13.78 8.00
CA ALA A 398 -12.95 12.90 8.91
C ALA A 398 -13.88 12.01 9.77
N ARG A 399 -14.98 12.56 10.29
CA ARG A 399 -16.02 11.78 10.98
C ARG A 399 -16.61 10.72 10.06
N SER A 400 -17.15 11.13 8.92
CA SER A 400 -17.79 10.22 7.95
C SER A 400 -16.85 9.10 7.52
N MET A 401 -15.59 9.40 7.18
CA MET A 401 -14.63 8.38 6.79
C MET A 401 -14.26 7.43 7.93
N LEU A 402 -14.24 7.88 9.19
CA LEU A 402 -14.05 7.01 10.35
C LEU A 402 -15.24 6.07 10.55
N GLU A 403 -16.46 6.62 10.50
CA GLU A 403 -17.70 5.84 10.61
C GLU A 403 -17.80 4.80 9.48
N ASN A 404 -17.44 5.19 8.25
CA ASN A 404 -17.44 4.33 7.07
C ASN A 404 -16.39 3.22 7.22
N MET A 405 -15.13 3.54 7.54
CA MET A 405 -14.07 2.55 7.73
C MET A 405 -14.46 1.51 8.78
N ILE A 406 -14.90 1.95 9.97
CA ILE A 406 -15.29 1.02 11.06
C ILE A 406 -16.48 0.17 10.63
N SER A 407 -17.52 0.78 10.06
CA SER A 407 -18.76 0.07 9.75
C SER A 407 -18.61 -0.91 8.57
N GLN A 408 -17.76 -0.57 7.60
CA GLN A 408 -17.49 -1.38 6.42
C GLN A 408 -16.57 -2.54 6.76
N HIS A 409 -15.60 -2.34 7.65
CA HIS A 409 -14.55 -3.32 7.97
C HIS A 409 -14.71 -4.00 9.35
N PHE A 410 -15.82 -3.76 10.03
CA PHE A 410 -16.14 -4.30 11.37
C PHE A 410 -15.93 -5.81 11.50
N ASN A 411 -16.29 -6.59 10.47
CA ASN A 411 -16.36 -8.05 10.55
C ASN A 411 -15.00 -8.74 10.40
N HIS A 412 -13.95 -8.01 9.98
CA HIS A 412 -12.62 -8.58 9.74
C HIS A 412 -11.90 -8.94 11.06
N PRO A 413 -11.64 -10.23 11.36
CA PRO A 413 -10.93 -10.62 12.57
C PRO A 413 -9.49 -10.11 12.62
N SER A 414 -8.87 -9.84 11.47
CA SER A 414 -7.52 -9.26 11.37
C SER A 414 -7.41 -7.90 12.03
N VAL A 415 -8.44 -7.05 11.93
CA VAL A 415 -8.38 -5.68 12.45
C VAL A 415 -8.40 -5.70 13.97
N ILE A 416 -7.41 -5.02 14.56
CA ILE A 416 -7.27 -4.82 16.01
C ILE A 416 -7.17 -3.34 16.41
N ILE A 417 -6.86 -2.46 15.46
CA ILE A 417 -6.66 -1.02 15.70
C ILE A 417 -7.37 -0.19 14.61
N TRP A 418 -8.11 0.83 15.05
CA TRP A 418 -8.62 1.93 14.23
C TRP A 418 -7.78 3.19 14.47
N GLY A 419 -6.99 3.59 13.47
CA GLY A 419 -6.16 4.78 13.56
C GLY A 419 -6.94 6.06 13.26
N LEU A 420 -6.68 7.10 14.05
CA LEU A 420 -7.39 8.38 13.96
C LEU A 420 -6.60 9.46 13.19
N GLY A 421 -5.32 9.22 12.92
CA GLY A 421 -4.48 10.16 12.19
C GLY A 421 -2.98 9.88 12.32
N ASN A 422 -2.21 10.57 11.48
CA ASN A 422 -0.77 10.46 11.37
C ASN A 422 -0.12 11.85 11.30
N GLU A 423 0.89 12.08 12.14
CA GLU A 423 1.68 13.32 12.13
C GLU A 423 0.82 14.58 12.21
N ASN A 424 -0.25 14.53 13.03
CA ASN A 424 -1.16 15.67 13.23
C ASN A 424 -0.46 16.86 13.92
N ASP A 425 0.76 16.65 14.42
CA ASP A 425 1.65 17.70 14.90
C ASP A 425 2.35 18.50 13.78
N TRP A 426 2.16 18.12 12.51
CA TRP A 426 2.78 18.77 11.36
C TRP A 426 1.93 19.96 10.86
N PRO A 427 2.39 21.21 10.99
CA PRO A 427 1.65 22.40 10.53
C PRO A 427 1.87 22.67 9.04
N GLY A 428 1.02 23.48 8.42
CA GLY A 428 1.35 24.11 7.12
C GLY A 428 0.16 24.40 6.20
N ASP A 429 -0.96 23.70 6.36
CA ASP A 429 -2.14 23.90 5.52
C ASP A 429 -3.10 24.96 6.05
N GLN A 430 -3.01 25.27 7.35
CA GLN A 430 -3.83 26.26 8.01
C GLN A 430 -2.97 27.47 8.44
N PRO A 431 -3.51 28.71 8.40
CA PRO A 431 -2.80 29.90 8.87
C PRO A 431 -2.41 29.83 10.35
N ASP A 432 -3.25 29.20 11.17
CA ASP A 432 -3.05 28.97 12.59
C ASP A 432 -2.94 27.47 12.90
N PHE A 433 -2.12 27.11 13.88
CA PHE A 433 -1.96 25.74 14.36
C PHE A 433 -2.39 25.64 15.83
N ASP A 434 -3.66 25.32 16.05
CA ASP A 434 -4.25 25.23 17.38
C ASP A 434 -4.23 23.80 17.93
N LYS A 435 -3.31 23.55 18.87
CA LYS A 435 -3.16 22.26 19.52
C LYS A 435 -4.41 21.85 20.32
N LEU A 436 -5.09 22.80 20.97
CA LEU A 436 -6.28 22.49 21.76
C LEU A 436 -7.45 22.08 20.86
N ALA A 437 -7.59 22.73 19.71
CA ALA A 437 -8.60 22.34 18.72
C ALA A 437 -8.32 20.93 18.14
N ILE A 438 -7.05 20.62 17.85
CA ILE A 438 -6.63 19.28 17.41
C ILE A 438 -6.93 18.24 18.50
N GLN A 439 -6.58 18.50 19.77
CA GLN A 439 -6.91 17.60 20.88
C GLN A 439 -8.41 17.38 21.02
N GLY A 440 -9.21 18.47 20.98
CA GLY A 440 -10.67 18.38 21.09
C GLY A 440 -11.28 17.51 19.99
N PHE A 441 -10.83 17.68 18.74
CA PHE A 441 -11.31 16.86 17.63
C PHE A 441 -10.78 15.42 17.68
N MET A 442 -9.54 15.20 18.13
CA MET A 442 -8.99 13.86 18.33
C MET A 442 -9.78 13.08 19.39
N SER A 443 -10.16 13.72 20.51
CA SER A 443 -11.03 13.12 21.54
C SER A 443 -12.40 12.77 20.97
N GLU A 444 -12.98 13.64 20.16
CA GLU A 444 -14.26 13.38 19.50
C GLU A 444 -14.20 12.13 18.60
N LEU A 445 -13.18 12.02 17.74
CA LEU A 445 -12.99 10.85 16.88
C LEU A 445 -12.76 9.57 17.70
N ASN A 446 -12.01 9.66 18.80
CA ASN A 446 -11.80 8.54 19.71
C ASN A 446 -13.13 8.04 20.31
N ASP A 447 -13.98 8.96 20.76
CA ASP A 447 -15.30 8.63 21.31
C ASP A 447 -16.23 8.01 20.26
N ILE A 448 -16.22 8.52 19.02
CA ILE A 448 -16.96 7.94 17.89
C ILE A 448 -16.51 6.49 17.65
N ALA A 449 -15.20 6.24 17.58
CA ALA A 449 -14.67 4.90 17.33
C ALA A 449 -15.09 3.90 18.42
N HIS A 450 -14.98 4.27 19.70
CA HIS A 450 -15.40 3.43 20.83
C HIS A 450 -16.92 3.22 20.91
N SER A 451 -17.71 4.20 20.48
CA SER A 451 -19.17 4.08 20.39
C SER A 451 -19.59 3.07 19.32
N LEU A 452 -18.93 3.09 18.16
CA LEU A 452 -19.22 2.18 17.05
C LEU A 452 -18.66 0.77 17.28
N ASP A 453 -17.44 0.67 17.78
CA ASP A 453 -16.73 -0.59 17.98
C ASP A 453 -15.88 -0.59 19.26
N PRO A 454 -16.48 -0.89 20.43
CA PRO A 454 -15.73 -0.99 21.68
C PRO A 454 -14.84 -2.23 21.76
N SER A 455 -14.84 -3.11 20.73
CA SER A 455 -14.05 -4.34 20.72
C SER A 455 -12.63 -4.15 20.19
N ARG A 456 -12.30 -2.96 19.67
CA ARG A 456 -10.99 -2.62 19.09
C ARG A 456 -10.38 -1.41 19.76
N LYS A 457 -9.09 -1.20 19.52
CA LYS A 457 -8.33 -0.09 20.09
C LYS A 457 -8.25 1.07 19.10
N THR A 458 -8.20 2.30 19.61
CA THR A 458 -7.82 3.47 18.81
C THR A 458 -6.31 3.69 18.84
N ALA A 459 -5.76 4.27 17.78
CA ALA A 459 -4.36 4.67 17.78
C ALA A 459 -4.09 5.94 16.97
N ILE A 460 -2.96 6.57 17.24
CA ILE A 460 -2.36 7.59 16.37
C ILE A 460 -0.85 7.38 16.28
N ARG A 461 -0.26 7.94 15.24
CA ARG A 461 1.19 8.05 15.10
C ARG A 461 1.64 9.52 15.13
N ARG A 462 2.65 9.80 15.97
CA ARG A 462 3.40 11.06 16.06
C ARG A 462 2.51 12.30 16.23
N CYS A 463 1.92 12.42 17.41
CA CYS A 463 1.33 13.65 17.91
C CYS A 463 1.43 13.65 19.44
N ASP A 464 2.58 14.06 19.98
CA ASP A 464 2.91 13.89 21.41
C ASP A 464 1.89 14.56 22.35
N PHE A 465 1.33 15.70 21.94
CA PHE A 465 0.29 16.38 22.73
C PHE A 465 -1.10 15.70 22.66
N CYS A 466 -1.29 14.66 21.82
CA CYS A 466 -2.52 13.87 21.75
C CYS A 466 -2.35 12.44 22.27
N LYS A 467 -1.17 12.06 22.78
CA LYS A 467 -0.86 10.65 23.13
C LYS A 467 -1.73 10.06 24.24
N ASP A 468 -2.25 10.91 25.13
CA ASP A 468 -3.09 10.50 26.26
C ASP A 468 -4.58 10.33 25.89
N ILE A 469 -4.94 10.57 24.62
CA ILE A 469 -6.34 10.47 24.15
C ILE A 469 -6.68 9.07 23.65
N VAL A 470 -5.75 8.43 22.95
CA VAL A 470 -5.96 7.13 22.29
C VAL A 470 -5.59 5.95 23.17
N ASP A 471 -6.06 4.75 22.82
CA ASP A 471 -5.65 3.54 23.52
C ASP A 471 -4.18 3.18 23.30
N VAL A 472 -3.70 3.25 22.06
CA VAL A 472 -2.35 2.83 21.66
C VAL A 472 -1.62 3.97 20.95
N TYR A 473 -0.39 4.25 21.35
CA TYR A 473 0.38 5.36 20.79
C TYR A 473 1.68 4.89 20.12
N SER A 474 1.97 5.47 18.95
CA SER A 474 3.28 5.38 18.31
C SER A 474 3.97 6.73 18.25
N PRO A 475 5.16 6.90 18.82
CA PRO A 475 6.04 8.03 18.52
C PRO A 475 6.71 7.87 17.15
N SER A 476 7.58 8.82 16.79
CA SER A 476 8.52 8.71 15.66
C SER A 476 9.87 8.20 16.15
N ILE A 477 10.35 7.05 15.65
CA ILE A 477 11.66 6.46 16.00
C ILE A 477 12.34 5.92 14.74
N TRP A 478 13.18 6.74 14.12
CA TRP A 478 13.95 6.46 12.90
C TRP A 478 15.45 6.35 13.16
N ALA A 479 15.82 5.54 14.17
CA ALA A 479 17.21 5.35 14.59
C ALA A 479 18.09 4.88 13.43
N GLY A 480 19.10 5.68 13.08
CA GLY A 480 20.00 5.39 11.96
C GLY A 480 19.49 5.87 10.60
N TRP A 481 18.39 6.59 10.50
CA TRP A 481 17.95 7.16 9.23
C TRP A 481 17.83 8.68 9.31
N TYR A 482 16.71 9.18 9.86
CA TYR A 482 16.49 10.61 10.02
C TYR A 482 17.28 11.18 11.21
N ARG A 483 17.56 10.37 12.23
CA ARG A 483 18.31 10.82 13.42
C ARG A 483 18.98 9.67 14.14
N GLY A 484 20.10 9.97 14.81
CA GLY A 484 20.85 9.02 15.63
C GLY A 484 21.43 7.85 14.82
N LYS A 485 21.98 6.87 15.53
CA LYS A 485 22.49 5.61 14.95
C LYS A 485 21.49 4.48 15.16
N TYR A 486 21.44 3.50 14.26
CA TYR A 486 20.55 2.34 14.43
C TYR A 486 20.85 1.55 15.72
N THR A 487 22.07 1.67 16.25
CA THR A 487 22.49 1.08 17.53
C THR A 487 21.75 1.62 18.75
N GLU A 488 21.11 2.79 18.64
CA GLU A 488 20.34 3.43 19.72
C GLU A 488 18.89 2.96 19.78
N TYR A 489 18.47 2.11 18.83
CA TYR A 489 17.08 1.66 18.70
C TYR A 489 16.49 1.11 20.00
N LEU A 490 17.24 0.25 20.72
CA LEU A 490 16.72 -0.36 21.95
C LEU A 490 16.49 0.64 23.06
N SER A 491 17.48 1.49 23.33
CA SER A 491 17.39 2.49 24.39
C SER A 491 16.29 3.50 24.13
N VAL A 492 16.16 4.00 22.88
CA VAL A 492 15.12 4.97 22.54
C VAL A 492 13.74 4.34 22.58
N SER A 493 13.58 3.11 22.09
CA SER A 493 12.29 2.42 22.17
C SER A 493 11.85 2.19 23.61
N ARG A 494 12.79 1.89 24.52
CA ARG A 494 12.51 1.73 25.95
C ARG A 494 12.05 3.05 26.58
N GLU A 495 12.79 4.13 26.34
CA GLU A 495 12.45 5.47 26.86
C GLU A 495 11.06 5.93 26.42
N GLN A 496 10.71 5.67 25.15
CA GLN A 496 9.41 6.07 24.60
C GLN A 496 8.26 5.21 25.13
N MET A 497 8.49 3.91 25.29
CA MET A 497 7.49 3.00 25.85
C MET A 497 7.09 3.39 27.27
N GLU A 498 8.03 3.87 28.08
CA GLU A 498 7.78 4.26 29.49
C GLU A 498 6.91 5.53 29.61
N GLN A 499 6.65 6.24 28.51
CA GLN A 499 5.88 7.49 28.49
C GLN A 499 4.39 7.31 28.16
N VAL A 500 3.94 6.10 27.81
CA VAL A 500 2.55 5.83 27.39
C VAL A 500 2.04 4.51 27.98
N GLY A 501 0.72 4.38 28.12
CA GLY A 501 0.11 3.15 28.63
C GLY A 501 0.28 1.96 27.70
N HIS A 502 0.04 2.14 26.40
CA HIS A 502 0.26 1.10 25.39
C HIS A 502 1.12 1.64 24.23
N PHE A 503 2.36 1.14 24.16
CA PHE A 503 3.32 1.51 23.12
C PHE A 503 3.27 0.53 21.96
N LEU A 504 3.22 1.03 20.72
CA LEU A 504 3.43 0.25 19.50
C LEU A 504 4.26 1.10 18.53
N HIS A 505 5.39 0.58 18.05
CA HIS A 505 6.26 1.36 17.18
C HIS A 505 5.95 1.11 15.70
N VAL A 506 5.20 2.02 15.08
CA VAL A 506 4.99 2.02 13.62
C VAL A 506 5.86 3.07 12.93
N GLU A 507 6.54 2.62 11.87
CA GLU A 507 7.47 3.34 10.98
C GLU A 507 8.90 3.48 11.48
N TRP A 508 9.76 2.65 10.91
CA TRP A 508 11.22 2.68 10.98
C TRP A 508 11.79 2.02 9.71
N GLY A 509 13.05 2.29 9.38
CA GLY A 509 13.71 1.72 8.21
C GLY A 509 14.71 2.67 7.57
N ALA A 510 15.12 2.37 6.35
CA ALA A 510 16.08 3.16 5.57
C ALA A 510 15.73 3.09 4.08
N SER A 511 15.94 4.18 3.35
CA SER A 511 15.84 4.13 1.89
C SER A 511 17.03 3.35 1.33
N SER A 512 16.81 2.53 0.31
CA SER A 512 17.85 1.87 -0.45
C SER A 512 17.52 1.91 -1.94
N HIS A 513 18.47 2.40 -2.74
CA HIS A 513 18.38 2.31 -4.19
C HIS A 513 18.73 0.88 -4.61
N ALA A 514 17.74 0.14 -5.09
CA ALA A 514 17.91 -1.26 -5.47
C ALA A 514 19.02 -1.41 -6.52
N GLY A 515 19.92 -2.38 -6.30
CA GLY A 515 21.13 -2.61 -7.08
C GLY A 515 22.34 -1.77 -6.66
N ARG A 516 22.21 -0.87 -5.67
CA ARG A 516 23.33 -0.08 -5.13
C ARG A 516 23.89 -0.70 -3.86
N HIS A 517 25.18 -1.01 -3.87
CA HIS A 517 25.90 -1.69 -2.80
C HIS A 517 27.16 -0.92 -2.39
N SER A 518 27.73 -1.25 -1.24
CA SER A 518 28.97 -0.62 -0.74
C SER A 518 29.83 -1.60 0.04
N GLU A 519 31.14 -1.53 -0.19
CA GLU A 519 32.15 -2.19 0.65
C GLU A 519 32.36 -1.48 2.01
N ASN A 520 31.81 -0.27 2.19
CA ASN A 520 31.87 0.50 3.44
C ASN A 520 30.51 1.15 3.78
N PRO A 521 29.50 0.35 4.15
CA PRO A 521 28.10 0.81 4.26
C PRO A 521 27.87 1.84 5.38
N ASP A 522 28.69 1.84 6.43
CA ASP A 522 28.47 2.65 7.63
C ASP A 522 29.20 4.01 7.60
N VAL A 523 29.81 4.38 6.46
CA VAL A 523 30.56 5.65 6.32
C VAL A 523 29.70 6.88 6.68
N GLY A 524 28.41 6.84 6.35
CA GLY A 524 27.46 7.91 6.68
C GLY A 524 27.20 8.07 8.18
N LEU A 525 27.49 7.05 8.99
CA LEU A 525 27.31 7.10 10.45
C LEU A 525 28.48 7.73 11.20
N GLU A 526 29.65 7.88 10.57
CA GLU A 526 30.85 8.41 11.23
C GLU A 526 30.64 9.86 11.71
N SER A 527 29.88 10.65 10.96
CA SER A 527 29.56 12.04 11.27
C SER A 527 28.31 12.23 12.13
N VAL A 528 27.52 11.16 12.36
CA VAL A 528 26.25 11.22 13.08
C VAL A 528 26.47 11.21 14.59
N LYS A 529 25.91 12.21 15.28
CA LYS A 529 25.95 12.32 16.75
C LYS A 529 24.94 11.38 17.41
N THR A 530 25.38 10.68 18.44
CA THR A 530 24.53 9.84 19.32
C THR A 530 24.01 10.65 20.51
N GLY A 531 22.97 10.16 21.19
CA GLY A 531 22.40 10.77 22.40
C GLY A 531 21.54 12.01 22.14
N THR A 532 21.07 12.19 20.90
CA THR A 532 20.24 13.36 20.50
C THR A 532 18.79 12.98 20.16
N GLY A 533 18.36 11.78 20.55
CA GLY A 533 17.09 11.18 20.15
C GLY A 533 17.19 10.43 18.82
N ALA A 534 16.07 9.85 18.38
CA ALA A 534 15.95 9.16 17.09
C ALA A 534 14.67 9.55 16.33
N ASP A 535 14.01 10.63 16.73
CA ASP A 535 12.76 11.10 16.12
C ASP A 535 13.00 11.89 14.83
N GLU A 536 12.07 11.76 13.88
CA GLU A 536 11.99 12.64 12.71
C GLU A 536 11.37 13.98 13.11
N LYS A 537 12.09 15.08 12.87
CA LYS A 537 11.62 16.45 13.07
C LYS A 537 11.45 17.17 11.74
N ALA A 538 10.75 18.31 11.78
CA ALA A 538 10.58 19.17 10.63
C ALA A 538 11.95 19.47 9.95
N GLY A 539 12.04 19.15 8.66
CA GLY A 539 13.26 19.32 7.85
C GLY A 539 14.15 18.09 7.75
N ASP A 540 14.03 17.07 8.62
CA ASP A 540 14.91 15.88 8.56
C ASP A 540 14.66 15.02 7.31
N ALA A 541 13.42 15.03 6.79
CA ALA A 541 13.04 14.38 5.54
C ALA A 541 13.64 15.04 4.29
N SER A 542 14.06 16.30 4.38
CA SER A 542 14.68 17.05 3.28
C SER A 542 16.11 16.59 3.03
N LEU A 543 16.54 16.64 1.77
CA LEU A 543 17.93 16.42 1.37
C LEU A 543 18.83 17.64 1.67
N TYR A 544 18.26 18.74 2.17
CA TYR A 544 18.99 19.99 2.42
C TYR A 544 18.95 20.36 3.90
N GLY A 545 20.03 21.01 4.37
CA GLY A 545 20.12 21.54 5.72
C GLY A 545 20.08 20.48 6.84
N GLY A 546 19.82 20.93 8.06
CA GLY A 546 19.77 20.08 9.26
C GLY A 546 21.11 19.46 9.66
N ALA A 547 21.10 18.73 10.78
CA ALA A 547 22.27 18.02 11.29
C ALA A 547 22.71 16.86 10.39
N ALA A 548 23.91 16.33 10.64
CA ALA A 548 24.40 15.13 9.97
C ALA A 548 23.48 13.93 10.27
N ARG A 549 23.05 13.23 9.21
CA ARG A 549 22.10 12.11 9.29
C ARG A 549 22.19 11.25 8.03
N VAL A 550 21.95 9.94 8.14
CA VAL A 550 22.13 9.01 7.01
C VAL A 550 21.13 9.26 5.89
N SER A 551 19.91 9.72 6.20
CA SER A 551 18.93 10.06 5.16
C SER A 551 19.42 11.09 4.15
N LYS A 552 20.37 11.96 4.55
CA LYS A 552 20.95 13.02 3.72
C LYS A 552 22.39 12.70 3.31
N ASP A 553 23.21 12.26 4.26
CA ASP A 553 24.66 12.12 4.09
C ASP A 553 25.08 10.67 3.76
N GLY A 554 24.14 9.71 3.81
CA GLY A 554 24.36 8.32 3.44
C GLY A 554 24.38 8.07 1.94
N ASP A 555 24.81 6.88 1.54
CA ASP A 555 24.92 6.47 0.14
C ASP A 555 23.65 5.83 -0.46
N TRP A 556 22.65 5.57 0.40
CA TRP A 556 21.39 4.91 0.07
C TRP A 556 21.60 3.51 -0.52
N THR A 557 22.58 2.78 0.00
CA THR A 557 22.86 1.41 -0.41
C THR A 557 21.94 0.40 0.26
N GLU A 558 21.66 -0.69 -0.46
CA GLU A 558 21.05 -1.89 0.13
C GLU A 558 21.91 -2.45 1.27
N THR A 559 23.24 -2.31 1.18
CA THR A 559 24.18 -2.79 2.21
C THR A 559 23.91 -2.13 3.56
N TYR A 560 23.75 -0.80 3.58
CA TYR A 560 23.41 -0.06 4.79
C TYR A 560 22.02 -0.44 5.32
N ALA A 561 21.01 -0.45 4.45
CA ALA A 561 19.64 -0.79 4.86
C ALA A 561 19.58 -2.20 5.49
N CYS A 562 20.26 -3.19 4.90
CA CYS A 562 20.34 -4.54 5.46
C CYS A 562 20.99 -4.56 6.86
N ASN A 563 22.06 -3.77 7.10
CA ASN A 563 22.67 -3.65 8.43
C ASN A 563 21.70 -3.05 9.46
N LEU A 564 20.98 -1.99 9.09
CA LEU A 564 19.98 -1.35 9.94
C LEU A 564 18.84 -2.33 10.30
N PHE A 565 18.31 -3.03 9.30
CA PHE A 565 17.23 -4.01 9.51
C PHE A 565 17.68 -5.18 10.38
N ASP A 566 18.84 -5.78 10.08
CA ASP A 566 19.43 -6.87 10.84
C ASP A 566 19.66 -6.47 12.32
N TRP A 567 20.23 -5.29 12.55
CA TRP A 567 20.41 -4.76 13.90
C TRP A 567 19.09 -4.62 14.64
N THR A 568 18.09 -4.02 14.00
CA THR A 568 16.80 -3.77 14.64
C THR A 568 16.09 -5.07 14.99
N LEU A 569 16.11 -6.06 14.08
CA LEU A 569 15.47 -7.36 14.26
C LEU A 569 16.10 -8.17 15.40
N LYS A 570 17.44 -8.22 15.51
CA LYS A 570 18.07 -8.92 16.64
C LYS A 570 17.81 -8.26 18.00
N GLU A 571 17.67 -6.93 18.04
CA GLU A 571 17.40 -6.22 19.30
C GLU A 571 15.95 -6.44 19.77
N GLN A 572 15.00 -6.61 18.85
CA GLN A 572 13.61 -6.97 19.19
C GLN A 572 13.53 -8.30 19.96
N GLU A 573 14.44 -9.26 19.70
CA GLU A 573 14.51 -10.52 20.47
C GLU A 573 14.84 -10.29 21.96
N LYS A 574 15.49 -9.16 22.31
CA LYS A 574 15.83 -8.77 23.69
C LYS A 574 14.75 -7.93 24.38
N MET A 575 13.63 -7.65 23.72
CA MET A 575 12.60 -6.75 24.22
C MET A 575 11.34 -7.52 24.63
N PRO A 576 11.32 -8.18 25.81
CA PRO A 576 10.15 -8.94 26.25
C PRO A 576 8.90 -8.07 26.49
N TRP A 577 9.11 -6.77 26.69
CA TRP A 577 8.08 -5.76 26.92
C TRP A 577 7.49 -5.18 25.64
N LEU A 578 8.12 -5.38 24.48
CA LEU A 578 7.69 -4.79 23.22
C LEU A 578 6.44 -5.51 22.71
N THR A 579 5.40 -4.72 22.38
CA THR A 579 4.21 -5.16 21.65
C THR A 579 4.58 -5.65 20.26
N GLY A 580 5.33 -4.83 19.54
CA GLY A 580 5.95 -5.12 18.27
C GLY A 580 6.21 -3.85 17.51
N THR A 581 6.44 -3.98 16.21
CA THR A 581 6.78 -2.86 15.34
C THR A 581 6.21 -3.05 13.95
N ALA A 582 6.16 -1.98 13.15
CA ALA A 582 5.97 -2.10 11.71
C ALA A 582 7.03 -1.30 10.94
N ALA A 583 7.84 -1.99 10.13
CA ALA A 583 8.81 -1.33 9.26
C ALA A 583 8.08 -0.52 8.18
N TRP A 584 8.57 0.68 7.89
CA TRP A 584 8.09 1.50 6.78
C TRP A 584 9.10 1.39 5.64
N VAL A 585 8.80 0.67 4.57
CA VAL A 585 7.50 0.10 4.12
C VAL A 585 7.75 -1.23 3.42
N PHE A 586 6.73 -2.03 3.08
CA PHE A 586 6.95 -3.27 2.35
C PHE A 586 7.52 -3.02 0.95
N LYS A 587 6.84 -2.17 0.18
CA LYS A 587 7.10 -1.92 -1.24
C LYS A 587 7.44 -0.45 -1.46
N ASP A 588 8.42 -0.18 -2.33
CA ASP A 588 8.66 1.18 -2.82
C ASP A 588 7.37 1.76 -3.41
N PHE A 589 7.14 3.05 -3.20
CA PHE A 589 5.92 3.71 -3.66
C PHE A 589 6.17 5.17 -4.05
N SER A 590 5.32 5.71 -4.91
CA SER A 590 5.42 7.09 -5.40
C SER A 590 5.01 8.13 -4.35
N THR A 591 5.70 9.27 -4.36
CA THR A 591 5.45 10.42 -3.49
C THR A 591 5.78 11.74 -4.21
N PRO A 592 4.90 12.76 -4.17
CA PRO A 592 5.10 14.01 -4.90
C PRO A 592 6.16 14.92 -4.26
N VAL A 593 6.58 14.66 -3.02
CA VAL A 593 7.47 15.54 -2.25
C VAL A 593 8.96 15.15 -2.33
N ARG A 594 9.31 14.18 -3.18
CA ARG A 594 10.70 13.69 -3.33
C ARG A 594 11.20 13.68 -4.79
N PRO A 595 11.12 14.79 -5.53
CA PRO A 595 11.57 14.85 -6.93
C PRO A 595 13.06 14.50 -7.11
N GLU A 596 13.87 14.69 -6.06
CA GLU A 596 15.32 14.56 -6.11
C GLU A 596 15.87 13.20 -5.63
N ASN A 597 15.01 12.26 -5.26
CA ASN A 597 15.47 10.93 -4.85
C ASN A 597 16.20 10.19 -5.99
N PRO A 598 17.03 9.16 -5.67
CA PRO A 598 17.77 8.38 -6.67
C PRO A 598 16.91 7.88 -7.83
N ILE A 599 15.66 7.49 -7.52
CA ILE A 599 14.56 7.46 -8.48
C ILE A 599 13.65 8.64 -8.16
N PRO A 600 13.46 9.60 -9.08
CA PRO A 600 12.61 10.76 -8.85
C PRO A 600 11.19 10.38 -8.40
N TYR A 601 10.66 11.14 -7.44
CA TYR A 601 9.31 10.96 -6.88
C TYR A 601 9.05 9.60 -6.23
N MET A 602 10.07 8.85 -5.85
CA MET A 602 9.90 7.54 -5.20
C MET A 602 10.36 7.55 -3.75
N ASN A 603 9.55 7.04 -2.82
CA ASN A 603 10.02 6.63 -1.51
C ASN A 603 10.61 5.22 -1.61
N GLN A 604 11.93 5.12 -1.48
CA GLN A 604 12.70 3.90 -1.76
C GLN A 604 13.00 3.07 -0.49
N LYS A 605 12.17 3.19 0.55
CA LYS A 605 12.32 2.45 1.82
C LYS A 605 11.77 1.03 1.78
N GLY A 606 11.13 0.64 0.67
CA GLY A 606 10.63 -0.70 0.47
C GLY A 606 11.73 -1.74 0.59
N VAL A 607 11.38 -2.91 1.11
CA VAL A 607 12.19 -4.13 1.02
C VAL A 607 11.95 -4.89 -0.29
N VAL A 608 11.01 -4.38 -1.08
CA VAL A 608 10.67 -4.80 -2.43
C VAL A 608 10.54 -3.55 -3.29
N GLU A 609 10.96 -3.63 -4.55
CA GLU A 609 10.76 -2.58 -5.55
C GLU A 609 9.27 -2.37 -5.87
N ARG A 610 8.93 -1.27 -6.55
CA ARG A 610 7.53 -0.90 -6.83
C ARG A 610 6.77 -1.94 -7.67
N ASP A 611 7.49 -2.78 -8.41
CA ASP A 611 6.99 -3.86 -9.27
C ASP A 611 7.00 -5.26 -8.64
N LEU A 612 7.23 -5.35 -7.32
CA LEU A 612 7.33 -6.60 -6.54
C LEU A 612 8.67 -7.35 -6.64
N THR A 613 9.68 -6.81 -7.32
CA THR A 613 11.04 -7.40 -7.29
C THR A 613 11.66 -7.31 -5.88
N PRO A 614 11.97 -8.44 -5.20
CA PRO A 614 12.52 -8.40 -3.85
C PRO A 614 13.92 -7.78 -3.82
N LYS A 615 14.16 -6.85 -2.90
CA LYS A 615 15.50 -6.35 -2.57
C LYS A 615 16.22 -7.32 -1.65
N GLU A 616 17.52 -7.12 -1.45
CA GLU A 616 18.32 -7.92 -0.52
C GLU A 616 17.76 -7.86 0.92
N SER A 617 17.15 -6.73 1.28
CA SER A 617 16.54 -6.50 2.60
C SER A 617 15.32 -7.39 2.87
N TYR A 618 14.58 -7.86 1.84
CA TYR A 618 13.47 -8.81 2.00
C TYR A 618 13.94 -10.08 2.73
N TYR A 619 15.10 -10.60 2.33
CA TYR A 619 15.66 -11.83 2.86
C TYR A 619 16.24 -11.67 4.27
N VAL A 620 16.58 -10.43 4.68
CA VAL A 620 16.91 -10.12 6.08
C VAL A 620 15.70 -10.42 6.95
N PHE A 621 14.54 -9.84 6.65
CA PHE A 621 13.30 -10.09 7.40
C PHE A 621 12.91 -11.58 7.34
N GLN A 622 12.93 -12.19 6.16
CA GLN A 622 12.58 -13.60 5.98
C GLN A 622 13.43 -14.53 6.85
N SER A 623 14.73 -14.25 6.99
CA SER A 623 15.67 -15.03 7.80
C SER A 623 15.44 -14.96 9.32
N TYR A 624 14.75 -13.91 9.80
CA TYR A 624 14.37 -13.76 11.21
C TYR A 624 12.94 -14.23 11.50
N TRP A 625 12.01 -14.06 10.54
CA TRP A 625 10.59 -14.18 10.83
C TRP A 625 9.95 -15.48 10.37
N THR A 626 10.57 -16.23 9.45
CA THR A 626 10.00 -17.47 8.91
C THR A 626 10.57 -18.73 9.53
N THR A 627 9.82 -19.83 9.39
CA THR A 627 10.24 -21.17 9.84
C THR A 627 10.54 -22.14 8.69
N LYS A 628 10.10 -21.83 7.46
CA LYS A 628 10.44 -22.57 6.25
C LYS A 628 11.94 -22.38 5.97
N PRO A 629 12.76 -23.45 5.90
CA PRO A 629 14.20 -23.30 5.69
C PRO A 629 14.53 -22.48 4.44
N MET A 630 15.35 -21.44 4.62
CA MET A 630 15.86 -20.59 3.53
C MET A 630 17.33 -20.22 3.77
N VAL A 631 18.05 -19.95 2.68
CA VAL A 631 19.45 -19.47 2.66
C VAL A 631 19.51 -18.44 1.54
N HIS A 632 20.09 -17.28 1.83
CA HIS A 632 20.25 -16.20 0.84
C HIS A 632 21.61 -15.52 1.04
N ILE A 633 22.49 -15.62 0.05
CA ILE A 633 23.77 -14.91 0.02
C ILE A 633 23.49 -13.46 -0.34
N TYR A 634 23.92 -12.51 0.49
CA TYR A 634 23.83 -11.10 0.14
C TYR A 634 24.67 -10.78 -1.10
N GLY A 635 24.06 -10.21 -2.14
CA GLY A 635 24.75 -9.74 -3.34
C GLY A 635 24.27 -10.36 -4.66
N HIS A 636 23.04 -10.85 -4.74
CA HIS A 636 22.39 -11.25 -6.00
C HIS A 636 22.32 -10.08 -6.99
N SER A 637 22.07 -8.87 -6.50
CA SER A 637 22.08 -7.64 -7.30
C SER A 637 23.43 -6.92 -7.32
N TRP A 638 24.50 -7.52 -6.75
CA TRP A 638 25.84 -6.94 -6.64
C TRP A 638 26.86 -7.63 -7.57
N PRO A 639 26.86 -7.33 -8.88
CA PRO A 639 27.64 -8.08 -9.86
C PRO A 639 29.15 -7.86 -9.77
N ILE A 640 29.60 -6.73 -9.23
CA ILE A 640 31.03 -6.37 -9.16
C ILE A 640 31.38 -5.86 -7.77
N ARG A 641 32.19 -6.63 -7.05
CA ARG A 641 32.81 -6.23 -5.79
C ARG A 641 34.20 -5.66 -6.04
N TRP A 642 34.79 -4.98 -5.07
CA TRP A 642 36.08 -4.30 -5.27
C TRP A 642 36.95 -4.31 -4.03
N GLY A 643 38.25 -4.06 -4.20
CA GLY A 643 39.20 -3.88 -3.11
C GLY A 643 40.64 -4.10 -3.53
N GLU A 644 41.56 -4.00 -2.58
CA GLU A 644 42.97 -4.26 -2.88
C GLU A 644 43.21 -5.76 -3.11
N LYS A 645 44.23 -6.10 -3.90
CA LYS A 645 44.58 -7.49 -4.14
C LYS A 645 44.92 -8.21 -2.83
N GLY A 646 44.23 -9.31 -2.54
CA GLY A 646 44.37 -10.05 -1.29
C GLY A 646 43.64 -9.41 -0.10
N GLN A 647 42.86 -8.34 -0.32
CA GLN A 647 42.03 -7.76 0.73
C GLN A 647 40.86 -8.69 1.04
N SER A 648 40.77 -9.11 2.30
CA SER A 648 39.59 -9.82 2.78
C SER A 648 38.35 -8.92 2.75
N ARG A 649 37.26 -9.45 2.18
CA ARG A 649 35.94 -8.81 2.11
C ARG A 649 34.90 -9.59 2.89
N LEU A 650 34.00 -8.86 3.54
CA LEU A 650 32.91 -9.46 4.29
C LEU A 650 31.84 -9.99 3.32
N VAL A 651 31.49 -11.26 3.45
CA VAL A 651 30.34 -11.91 2.81
C VAL A 651 29.33 -12.25 3.89
N LYS A 652 28.06 -11.87 3.68
CA LYS A 652 26.94 -12.13 4.59
C LYS A 652 26.00 -13.15 3.96
N VAL A 653 25.45 -14.05 4.78
CA VAL A 653 24.38 -14.97 4.38
C VAL A 653 23.22 -14.81 5.35
N TYR A 654 22.06 -14.41 4.85
CA TYR A 654 20.84 -14.34 5.64
C TYR A 654 20.12 -15.69 5.57
N SER A 655 19.95 -16.35 6.71
CA SER A 655 19.32 -17.67 6.79
C SER A 655 18.64 -17.89 8.14
N ASN A 656 17.54 -18.63 8.14
CA ASN A 656 16.90 -19.15 9.36
C ASN A 656 17.41 -20.56 9.75
N CYS A 657 18.36 -21.11 9.00
CA CYS A 657 18.95 -22.41 9.28
C CYS A 657 19.90 -22.36 10.47
N LYS A 658 20.06 -23.49 11.18
CA LYS A 658 20.91 -23.59 12.37
C LYS A 658 22.41 -23.48 12.05
N GLU A 659 22.81 -23.94 10.87
CA GLU A 659 24.19 -23.96 10.41
C GLU A 659 24.20 -23.78 8.89
N VAL A 660 25.15 -23.00 8.39
CA VAL A 660 25.39 -22.80 6.96
C VAL A 660 26.87 -23.00 6.67
N GLU A 661 27.18 -23.69 5.59
CA GLU A 661 28.52 -23.80 5.02
C GLU A 661 28.61 -22.92 3.78
N LEU A 662 29.63 -22.05 3.73
CA LEU A 662 29.90 -21.21 2.56
C LEU A 662 31.07 -21.79 1.77
N PHE A 663 30.98 -21.74 0.45
CA PHE A 663 32.01 -22.15 -0.49
C PHE A 663 32.37 -20.98 -1.39
N LEU A 664 33.67 -20.80 -1.64
CA LEU A 664 34.19 -19.90 -2.67
C LEU A 664 34.88 -20.75 -3.74
N ASN A 665 34.44 -20.63 -4.99
CA ASN A 665 35.02 -21.33 -6.15
C ASN A 665 35.17 -22.85 -5.90
N GLY A 666 34.17 -23.46 -5.27
CA GLY A 666 34.15 -24.89 -4.92
C GLY A 666 34.92 -25.27 -3.65
N VAL A 667 35.62 -24.34 -3.00
CA VAL A 667 36.38 -24.60 -1.76
C VAL A 667 35.56 -24.14 -0.55
N SER A 668 35.37 -25.04 0.42
CA SER A 668 34.67 -24.71 1.67
C SER A 668 35.45 -23.66 2.48
N LEU A 669 34.73 -22.65 2.97
CA LEU A 669 35.18 -21.64 3.92
C LEU A 669 34.75 -21.99 5.36
N GLY A 670 34.26 -23.20 5.57
CA GLY A 670 33.82 -23.71 6.86
C GLY A 670 32.37 -23.38 7.19
N LYS A 671 31.85 -24.17 8.14
CA LYS A 671 30.50 -24.06 8.68
C LYS A 671 30.44 -23.01 9.77
N LYS A 672 29.38 -22.21 9.78
CA LYS A 672 29.02 -21.34 10.90
C LYS A 672 27.63 -21.67 11.40
N LYS A 673 27.48 -21.65 12.73
CA LYS A 673 26.18 -21.76 13.39
C LYS A 673 25.53 -20.38 13.42
N ARG A 674 24.21 -20.35 13.35
CA ARG A 674 23.42 -19.13 13.44
C ARG A 674 23.25 -18.71 14.90
N ASP A 675 23.58 -17.46 15.21
CA ASP A 675 23.30 -16.79 16.47
C ASP A 675 22.83 -15.36 16.16
N SER A 676 21.53 -15.07 16.34
CA SER A 676 20.94 -13.76 16.07
C SER A 676 21.69 -12.61 16.75
N GLN A 677 22.35 -12.87 17.87
CA GLN A 677 22.97 -11.83 18.69
C GLN A 677 24.39 -11.49 18.27
N ASP A 678 25.05 -12.35 17.49
CA ASP A 678 26.36 -12.11 16.89
C ASP A 678 26.17 -11.37 15.54
N PHE A 679 26.09 -10.06 15.61
CA PHE A 679 25.88 -9.19 14.46
C PHE A 679 27.19 -9.01 13.65
N PRO A 680 27.15 -9.01 12.31
CA PRO A 680 25.96 -9.06 11.44
C PRO A 680 25.61 -10.45 10.93
N ALA A 681 24.46 -10.56 10.27
CA ALA A 681 23.91 -11.75 9.61
C ALA A 681 23.78 -12.95 10.56
N ALA A 682 23.47 -12.70 11.83
CA ALA A 682 23.30 -13.73 12.85
C ALA A 682 24.46 -14.75 12.86
N SER A 683 25.70 -14.26 12.97
CA SER A 683 27.01 -14.93 12.83
C SER A 683 27.34 -15.55 11.47
N LEU A 684 26.40 -15.59 10.53
CA LEU A 684 26.57 -16.21 9.20
C LEU A 684 27.27 -15.24 8.22
N HIS A 685 28.49 -14.85 8.56
CA HIS A 685 29.33 -14.01 7.71
C HIS A 685 30.77 -14.55 7.64
N TRP A 686 31.45 -14.34 6.52
CA TRP A 686 32.81 -14.81 6.30
C TRP A 686 33.68 -13.68 5.76
N ASN A 687 34.96 -13.74 6.11
CA ASN A 687 36.01 -12.88 5.57
C ASN A 687 36.66 -13.63 4.41
N VAL A 688 36.49 -13.11 3.20
CA VAL A 688 36.76 -13.81 1.94
C VAL A 688 37.73 -13.02 1.09
N GLU A 689 38.82 -13.66 0.67
CA GLU A 689 39.75 -13.11 -0.32
C GLU A 689 39.31 -13.56 -1.72
N PHE A 690 38.68 -12.66 -2.47
CA PHE A 690 38.29 -12.92 -3.85
C PHE A 690 39.52 -12.90 -4.76
N ARG A 691 39.54 -13.78 -5.78
CA ARG A 691 40.49 -13.63 -6.88
C ARG A 691 40.02 -12.49 -7.80
N GLU A 692 40.96 -11.79 -8.40
CA GLU A 692 40.64 -10.81 -9.45
C GLU A 692 39.83 -11.48 -10.58
N GLY A 693 38.78 -10.81 -11.05
CA GLY A 693 37.82 -11.36 -12.01
C GLY A 693 36.75 -12.26 -11.36
N LYS A 694 36.33 -13.31 -12.06
CA LYS A 694 35.15 -14.11 -11.71
C LYS A 694 35.31 -14.94 -10.45
N ASN A 695 34.33 -14.85 -9.57
CA ASN A 695 34.17 -15.67 -8.37
C ASN A 695 32.77 -16.26 -8.30
N GLU A 696 32.66 -17.45 -7.72
CA GLU A 696 31.40 -18.11 -7.41
C GLU A 696 31.30 -18.32 -5.90
N LEU A 697 30.20 -17.87 -5.31
CA LEU A 697 29.83 -18.19 -3.94
C LEU A 697 28.68 -19.20 -3.96
N LYS A 698 28.76 -20.20 -3.10
CA LYS A 698 27.68 -21.14 -2.84
C LYS A 698 27.49 -21.31 -1.34
N ALA A 699 26.27 -21.23 -0.85
CA ALA A 699 25.94 -21.45 0.55
C ALA A 699 24.97 -22.62 0.66
N VAL A 700 25.24 -23.54 1.59
CA VAL A 700 24.45 -24.78 1.76
C VAL A 700 24.11 -24.97 3.22
N SER A 701 22.86 -25.37 3.46
CA SER A 701 22.37 -25.82 4.75
C SER A 701 21.59 -27.12 4.61
N THR A 702 21.76 -28.01 5.59
CA THR A 702 20.87 -29.16 5.79
C THR A 702 20.17 -29.00 7.13
N SER A 703 18.88 -28.65 7.10
CA SER A 703 18.08 -28.45 8.30
C SER A 703 16.88 -29.40 8.28
N LYS A 704 16.77 -30.27 9.29
CA LYS A 704 15.67 -31.25 9.45
C LYS A 704 15.44 -32.14 8.20
N GLY A 705 16.52 -32.51 7.49
CA GLY A 705 16.44 -33.32 6.28
C GLY A 705 16.01 -32.56 5.01
N GLN A 706 15.76 -31.26 5.11
CA GLN A 706 15.57 -30.37 3.96
C GLN A 706 16.88 -29.65 3.64
N MET A 707 17.26 -29.65 2.37
CA MET A 707 18.40 -28.90 1.86
C MET A 707 17.92 -27.52 1.41
N ALA A 708 18.59 -26.48 1.88
CA ALA A 708 18.46 -25.13 1.36
C ALA A 708 19.84 -24.71 0.83
N GLU A 709 19.89 -24.27 -0.42
CA GLU A 709 21.12 -23.81 -1.05
C GLU A 709 20.86 -22.53 -1.84
N ASP A 710 21.91 -21.74 -1.97
CA ASP A 710 21.92 -20.52 -2.78
C ASP A 710 23.31 -20.33 -3.41
N SER A 711 23.37 -19.65 -4.55
CA SER A 711 24.62 -19.39 -5.27
C SER A 711 24.56 -18.10 -6.07
N ILE A 712 25.66 -17.34 -6.05
CA ILE A 712 25.83 -16.13 -6.85
C ILE A 712 27.18 -16.13 -7.58
N GLN A 713 27.23 -15.43 -8.71
CA GLN A 713 28.47 -15.12 -9.43
C GLN A 713 28.74 -13.63 -9.38
N LEU A 714 29.98 -13.25 -9.13
CA LEU A 714 30.42 -11.87 -9.10
C LEU A 714 31.82 -11.70 -9.70
N GLU A 715 32.11 -10.52 -10.18
CA GLU A 715 33.47 -10.08 -10.55
C GLU A 715 34.12 -9.34 -9.37
N TYR A 716 35.44 -9.43 -9.23
CA TYR A 716 36.21 -8.66 -8.26
C TYR A 716 37.20 -7.74 -8.95
N GLN A 717 36.99 -6.42 -8.84
CA GLN A 717 37.83 -5.38 -9.43
C GLN A 717 38.88 -4.90 -8.43
N THR A 718 40.15 -5.06 -8.76
CA THR A 718 41.28 -4.53 -7.97
C THR A 718 41.82 -3.20 -8.48
N GLU A 719 41.48 -2.82 -9.70
CA GLU A 719 41.84 -1.54 -10.30
C GLU A 719 41.11 -0.40 -9.57
N LYS A 720 41.90 0.57 -9.06
CA LYS A 720 41.37 1.80 -8.46
C LYS A 720 40.92 2.74 -9.58
N TRP A 721 39.83 3.46 -9.35
CA TRP A 721 39.29 4.46 -10.28
C TRP A 721 39.44 5.87 -9.72
N GLY A 722 39.51 6.85 -10.63
CA GLY A 722 39.32 8.26 -10.31
C GLY A 722 37.86 8.71 -10.45
N GLU A 723 37.66 10.02 -10.56
CA GLU A 723 36.35 10.60 -10.84
C GLU A 723 35.77 10.15 -12.19
N PRO A 724 34.44 9.96 -12.29
CA PRO A 724 33.79 9.70 -13.56
C PRO A 724 34.15 10.72 -14.64
N ALA A 725 34.57 10.24 -15.81
CA ALA A 725 34.97 11.07 -16.95
C ALA A 725 34.39 10.58 -18.29
N ILE A 726 34.01 9.31 -18.38
CA ILE A 726 33.49 8.67 -19.59
C ILE A 726 32.16 8.01 -19.25
N LEU A 727 31.12 8.32 -20.01
CA LEU A 727 29.85 7.60 -19.98
C LEU A 727 29.79 6.72 -21.23
N GLU A 728 29.54 5.42 -21.07
CA GLU A 728 29.29 4.50 -22.18
C GLU A 728 27.83 4.04 -22.15
N LEU A 729 27.29 3.75 -23.34
CA LEU A 729 25.98 3.12 -23.53
C LEU A 729 26.13 1.88 -24.39
N LYS A 730 25.56 0.76 -23.94
CA LYS A 730 25.57 -0.52 -24.67
C LYS A 730 24.20 -1.16 -24.66
N GLU A 731 23.93 -1.96 -25.68
CA GLU A 731 22.77 -2.86 -25.71
C GLU A 731 23.24 -4.24 -25.22
N VAL A 732 22.64 -4.75 -24.14
CA VAL A 732 23.18 -5.91 -23.38
C VAL A 732 22.30 -7.16 -23.38
N ALA A 733 21.02 -7.04 -23.74
CA ALA A 733 20.12 -8.16 -23.95
C ALA A 733 19.03 -7.76 -24.95
N ILE A 734 18.74 -8.65 -25.90
CA ILE A 734 17.86 -8.38 -27.04
C ILE A 734 16.94 -9.58 -27.21
N ASP A 735 15.64 -9.34 -27.21
CA ASP A 735 14.63 -10.27 -27.69
C ASP A 735 13.87 -9.66 -28.87
N ASP A 736 12.87 -10.35 -29.42
CA ASP A 736 12.14 -9.87 -30.60
C ASP A 736 11.41 -8.54 -30.35
N GLN A 737 10.94 -8.29 -29.14
CA GLN A 737 10.10 -7.13 -28.80
C GLN A 737 10.84 -6.05 -28.01
N TYR A 738 11.96 -6.39 -27.36
CA TYR A 738 12.62 -5.52 -26.41
C TYR A 738 14.14 -5.58 -26.50
N SER A 739 14.75 -4.48 -26.07
CA SER A 739 16.19 -4.38 -25.87
C SER A 739 16.51 -3.72 -24.53
N TRP A 740 17.60 -4.16 -23.89
CA TRP A 740 18.14 -3.58 -22.67
C TRP A 740 19.30 -2.66 -22.97
N LEU A 741 19.16 -1.40 -22.58
CA LEU A 741 20.21 -0.40 -22.62
C LEU A 741 20.93 -0.36 -21.26
N GLU A 742 22.26 -0.41 -21.26
CA GLU A 742 23.10 -0.31 -20.08
C GLU A 742 24.05 0.88 -20.21
N ALA A 743 23.97 1.81 -19.26
CA ALA A 743 24.90 2.91 -19.11
C ALA A 743 25.96 2.57 -18.07
N LYS A 744 27.23 2.87 -18.35
CA LYS A 744 28.37 2.66 -17.43
C LYS A 744 29.23 3.91 -17.33
N ALA A 745 29.63 4.28 -16.11
CA ALA A 745 30.53 5.41 -15.85
C ALA A 745 31.95 4.93 -15.56
N PHE A 746 32.90 5.36 -16.37
CA PHE A 746 34.32 5.07 -16.23
C PHE A 746 35.12 6.34 -15.93
N ASP A 747 36.30 6.17 -15.33
CA ASP A 747 37.26 7.24 -15.15
C ASP A 747 38.04 7.53 -16.46
N LYS A 748 38.97 8.48 -16.41
CA LYS A 748 39.80 8.86 -17.57
C LYS A 748 40.73 7.74 -18.08
N ASN A 749 40.99 6.72 -17.27
CA ASN A 749 41.80 5.56 -17.61
C ASN A 749 40.93 4.35 -18.03
N HIS A 750 39.62 4.56 -18.18
CA HIS A 750 38.65 3.55 -18.57
C HIS A 750 38.41 2.46 -17.50
N VAL A 751 38.67 2.76 -16.22
CA VAL A 751 38.32 1.90 -15.08
C VAL A 751 36.90 2.24 -14.62
N LEU A 752 36.07 1.22 -14.36
CA LEU A 752 34.67 1.42 -13.93
C LEU A 752 34.62 2.06 -12.55
N CYS A 753 33.88 3.17 -12.42
CA CYS A 753 33.71 3.90 -11.16
C CYS A 753 32.61 3.25 -10.32
N LEU A 754 32.97 2.29 -9.48
CA LEU A 754 32.01 1.46 -8.73
C LEU A 754 31.32 2.18 -7.55
N ASP A 755 31.67 3.43 -7.27
CA ASP A 755 30.96 4.31 -6.31
C ASP A 755 30.25 5.49 -6.99
N ALA A 756 30.23 5.53 -8.32
CA ALA A 756 29.58 6.60 -9.06
C ALA A 756 28.05 6.51 -8.91
N ARG A 757 27.47 7.66 -8.57
CA ARG A 757 26.03 7.88 -8.32
C ARG A 757 25.44 9.01 -9.17
N ALA A 758 26.16 9.42 -10.22
CA ALA A 758 25.71 10.49 -11.09
C ALA A 758 24.32 10.19 -11.66
N ARG A 759 23.48 11.22 -11.77
CA ARG A 759 22.15 11.09 -12.36
C ARG A 759 22.26 11.02 -13.89
N VAL A 760 21.74 9.96 -14.46
CA VAL A 760 21.68 9.76 -15.91
C VAL A 760 20.28 10.01 -16.45
N THR A 761 20.18 10.38 -17.72
CA THR A 761 18.92 10.48 -18.45
C THR A 761 19.01 9.70 -19.76
N PHE A 762 18.14 8.72 -19.94
CA PHE A 762 17.97 7.98 -21.18
C PHE A 762 17.00 8.69 -22.12
N SER A 763 17.22 8.53 -23.42
CA SER A 763 16.34 8.99 -24.49
C SER A 763 16.45 8.06 -25.69
N VAL A 764 15.36 7.89 -26.44
CA VAL A 764 15.34 7.13 -27.69
C VAL A 764 14.67 7.95 -28.80
N SER A 765 15.10 7.74 -30.04
CA SER A 765 14.52 8.34 -31.24
C SER A 765 14.45 7.29 -32.36
N GLY A 766 13.40 7.33 -33.18
CA GLY A 766 13.09 6.30 -34.17
C GLY A 766 11.97 5.39 -33.72
N ASP A 767 11.96 4.15 -34.20
CA ASP A 767 10.85 3.21 -34.05
C ASP A 767 10.99 2.36 -32.76
N ALA A 768 11.29 3.03 -31.64
CA ALA A 768 11.38 2.42 -30.32
C ALA A 768 10.92 3.40 -29.23
N VAL A 769 10.40 2.86 -28.14
CA VAL A 769 9.89 3.63 -27.00
C VAL A 769 10.53 3.13 -25.71
N LEU A 770 10.89 4.03 -24.80
CA LEU A 770 11.37 3.64 -23.47
C LEU A 770 10.23 3.00 -22.67
N VAL A 771 10.52 1.90 -21.99
CA VAL A 771 9.68 1.41 -20.90
C VAL A 771 10.07 2.22 -19.66
N GLU A 772 9.49 3.40 -19.55
CA GLU A 772 9.76 4.40 -18.52
C GLU A 772 8.56 4.64 -17.60
N ASN A 773 8.73 5.51 -16.60
CA ASN A 773 7.70 5.87 -15.61
C ASN A 773 7.13 4.67 -14.83
N MET A 774 7.97 3.67 -14.59
CA MET A 774 7.65 2.52 -13.75
C MET A 774 7.97 2.78 -12.27
N GLY A 775 8.87 3.74 -11.97
CA GLY A 775 9.30 4.02 -10.60
C GLY A 775 10.24 2.95 -10.02
N THR A 776 10.99 2.27 -10.90
CA THR A 776 11.99 1.24 -10.55
C THR A 776 13.36 1.63 -11.15
N PRO A 777 14.49 1.09 -10.67
CA PRO A 777 15.83 1.41 -11.20
C PRO A 777 15.96 1.09 -12.70
N THR A 778 15.23 0.09 -13.19
CA THR A 778 15.26 -0.40 -14.58
C THR A 778 14.14 0.14 -15.46
N GLY A 779 13.24 0.95 -14.91
CA GLY A 779 12.08 1.50 -15.60
C GLY A 779 11.91 3.01 -15.41
N SER A 780 13.03 3.72 -15.21
CA SER A 780 13.09 5.16 -14.98
C SER A 780 14.00 5.83 -16.00
N ARG A 781 13.48 6.74 -16.83
CA ARG A 781 14.34 7.44 -17.81
C ARG A 781 15.35 8.36 -17.16
N VAL A 782 15.06 8.88 -15.96
CA VAL A 782 16.00 9.64 -15.11
C VAL A 782 16.23 8.83 -13.86
N VAL A 783 17.48 8.47 -13.59
CA VAL A 783 17.85 7.63 -12.45
C VAL A 783 19.30 7.88 -12.07
N GLU A 784 19.65 7.78 -10.79
CA GLU A 784 21.05 7.72 -10.38
C GLU A 784 21.71 6.39 -10.74
N LEU A 785 23.02 6.42 -10.97
CA LEU A 785 23.79 5.18 -11.13
C LEU A 785 23.79 4.35 -9.83
N SER A 786 23.78 3.03 -10.01
CA SER A 786 24.01 2.01 -8.99
C SER A 786 25.35 1.35 -9.25
N ASN A 787 26.34 1.68 -8.40
CA ASN A 787 27.74 1.27 -8.58
C ASN A 787 28.29 1.59 -9.98
N GLY A 788 28.00 2.79 -10.49
CA GLY A 788 28.43 3.24 -11.81
C GLY A 788 27.63 2.65 -12.98
N VAL A 789 26.53 1.94 -12.73
CA VAL A 789 25.69 1.31 -13.76
C VAL A 789 24.23 1.78 -13.66
N ALA A 790 23.56 1.97 -14.79
CA ALA A 790 22.11 2.09 -14.87
C ALA A 790 21.59 1.33 -16.08
N LYS A 791 20.35 0.83 -16.02
CA LYS A 791 19.72 0.08 -17.11
C LYS A 791 18.33 0.61 -17.39
N ILE A 792 17.89 0.50 -18.63
CA ILE A 792 16.49 0.72 -19.01
C ILE A 792 16.10 -0.19 -20.17
N LYS A 793 14.85 -0.60 -20.19
CA LYS A 793 14.27 -1.40 -21.27
C LYS A 793 13.66 -0.48 -22.35
N ILE A 794 13.84 -0.81 -23.62
CA ILE A 794 13.09 -0.21 -24.74
C ILE A 794 12.20 -1.26 -25.38
N ARG A 795 11.00 -0.86 -25.82
CA ARG A 795 10.13 -1.65 -26.69
C ARG A 795 10.40 -1.25 -28.13
N LYS A 796 10.69 -2.24 -28.98
CA LYS A 796 10.95 -2.06 -30.41
C LYS A 796 9.64 -2.13 -31.17
N GLU A 797 9.37 -1.13 -32.00
CA GLU A 797 8.35 -1.22 -33.05
C GLU A 797 8.99 -1.71 -34.35
N ASN A 798 10.22 -1.25 -34.63
CA ASN A 798 11.14 -1.80 -35.62
C ASN A 798 12.59 -1.78 -35.09
N GLU A 799 13.54 -2.31 -35.86
CA GLU A 799 14.97 -2.36 -35.52
C GLU A 799 15.72 -1.03 -35.74
N ARG A 800 15.01 0.03 -36.17
CA ARG A 800 15.62 1.33 -36.52
C ARG A 800 15.39 2.36 -35.43
N TYR A 801 16.38 2.50 -34.54
CA TYR A 801 16.37 3.53 -33.49
C TYR A 801 17.78 4.01 -33.14
N SER A 802 17.86 5.17 -32.50
CA SER A 802 19.05 5.65 -31.81
C SER A 802 18.70 5.91 -30.35
N ALA A 803 19.53 5.39 -29.46
CA ALA A 803 19.40 5.61 -28.03
C ALA A 803 20.58 6.44 -27.52
N ALA A 804 20.32 7.32 -26.55
CA ALA A 804 21.33 8.14 -25.93
C ALA A 804 21.17 8.14 -24.40
N VAL A 805 22.29 8.32 -23.71
CA VAL A 805 22.32 8.57 -22.27
C VAL A 805 23.19 9.79 -22.01
N LYS A 806 22.67 10.70 -21.19
CA LYS A 806 23.37 11.93 -20.75
C LYS A 806 23.51 11.94 -19.24
N SER A 807 24.55 12.59 -18.75
CA SER A 807 24.76 12.96 -17.34
C SER A 807 25.40 14.34 -17.32
N GLU A 808 25.09 15.16 -16.32
CA GLU A 808 25.76 16.45 -16.16
C GLU A 808 27.28 16.26 -16.02
N GLY A 809 28.06 17.13 -16.68
CA GLY A 809 29.53 17.08 -16.67
C GLY A 809 30.17 15.98 -17.55
N LEU A 810 29.40 15.04 -18.09
CA LEU A 810 29.91 13.96 -18.96
C LEU A 810 29.43 14.13 -20.40
N LYS A 811 30.23 13.67 -21.36
CA LYS A 811 29.84 13.67 -22.78
C LYS A 811 28.72 12.65 -22.99
N THR A 812 27.65 13.05 -23.67
CA THR A 812 26.53 12.15 -24.05
C THR A 812 27.04 10.95 -24.85
N ALA A 813 26.62 9.75 -24.45
CA ALA A 813 26.86 8.51 -25.18
C ALA A 813 25.65 8.16 -26.04
N VAL A 814 25.90 7.67 -27.26
CA VAL A 814 24.87 7.37 -28.26
C VAL A 814 25.18 6.03 -28.91
N ILE A 815 24.14 5.20 -29.09
CA ILE A 815 24.17 4.03 -29.95
C ILE A 815 23.09 4.16 -31.02
N SER A 816 23.35 3.62 -32.20
CA SER A 816 22.39 3.61 -33.31
C SER A 816 22.30 2.21 -33.89
N ARG A 817 21.07 1.75 -34.11
CA ARG A 817 20.78 0.55 -34.86
C ARG A 817 20.21 0.97 -36.20
N ALA A 818 21.00 0.73 -37.24
CA ALA A 818 20.61 0.84 -38.64
C ALA A 818 20.63 -0.58 -39.21
N GLU A 819 19.71 -0.89 -40.12
CA GLU A 819 19.52 -2.22 -40.72
C GLU A 819 20.79 -3.00 -41.00
#